data_AF-A0A0R2GX87-F1
#
_entry.id   AF-A0A0R2GX87-F1
#
_cell.length_a   1.000
_cell.length_b   1.000
_cell.length_c   1.000
_cell.angle_alpha   90.00
_cell.angle_beta   90.00
_cell.angle_gamma   90.00
#
_symmetry.space_group_name_H-M   'P 1'
#
loop_
_entity.id
_entity.type
_entity.pdbx_description
1 polymer ?
#
loop_
_entity_poly.entity_id
_entity_poly.type
_entity_poly.pdbx_seq_one_letter_code
_entity_poly.pdbx_strand_id
1 'polypeptide(L)'
;MDKKQAIIAAAALAGTTVIGVQTAQADTTDQPVQSQAAAQTVTLDKVAAQTKIDDAQQALTDSQGKLAQAKEAADQATTDEKQAQSNVDNAQQAVDDAQAKTISDSVTQGEIDKRQQIVADQQAVADAKRNAVDQAQTAEKARQVDVDQAKQTASAAEQAVSAAQAKVDQLQEIVDGKADINRLEVEAKKTAADLANAKQVLDQTQHELAAAQKAVEAAQKDYDNKQAADQELAQKIAEIQQRIDALRAQIPKLYAQLGTENAIVLPNAYLNVGIWDELTGVTDAGMALNHYHHNPQDQQVTVNPRALTPEQQKELTIWAAQIINALREFNAPSGPQVEVTANSLQMAATVAKNAKTANDQVALNLGKQAVGGTVNLYETLAAGKITDQITNMDALKEAVYNAMLEMTFADSAEHWTRAQQLTGWNLANLATQDGMPRDLFGLAIDSNGVMHFIDYTPVKDRSYEYDVVAKSAVTALGNEIQMVDSNAEQIQYEELKEPQEAKVKTTQALKDAQTALQTAQQTVQTKEAQVNNLIDVTNQLQGKLLQVQADLRQAQEAAAHATKDPAKVAELEQAKADLQTKETAAADAQRVLDEKLAALKAAQDATRNAISEATVAQQTADEAAAQLQALKDQQVAAQTAAQALIQAQAALQKAQDSLATAKEKQAVAQAAYQAAQAEVTKNQAALAAAQAALAKIEAREQAEQAIKQAQEKAAQAKHEQEALQKSNLTRDHNRHLQAVAGQVKANASQAVNQTLPQTGDVDSNLTLAGVLALSMMGLLGLTGTSRKLKQFK
;
A
#
# COMPACT_ATOMS: atom_id res chain seq x y z
N MET A 1 -11.88 -49.20 -7.05
CA MET A 1 -11.23 -50.52 -6.84
C MET A 1 -10.83 -50.63 -5.38
N ASP A 2 -11.03 -51.81 -4.80
CA ASP A 2 -10.25 -52.51 -3.74
C ASP A 2 -9.49 -51.78 -2.59
N LYS A 3 -9.34 -52.52 -1.47
CA LYS A 3 -8.39 -52.38 -0.33
C LYS A 3 -8.53 -51.31 0.76
N LYS A 4 -9.10 -51.80 1.87
CA LYS A 4 -8.72 -51.63 3.30
C LYS A 4 -7.29 -51.15 3.61
N GLN A 5 -7.15 -50.35 4.67
CA GLN A 5 -6.05 -50.45 5.68
C GLN A 5 -6.65 -50.54 7.10
N ALA A 6 -5.84 -50.78 8.15
CA ALA A 6 -6.30 -51.59 9.29
C ALA A 6 -5.56 -51.45 10.66
N ILE A 7 -6.33 -51.09 11.71
CA ILE A 7 -6.21 -51.54 13.13
C ILE A 7 -5.11 -50.89 14.03
N ILE A 8 -5.28 -51.05 15.37
CA ILE A 8 -4.31 -50.94 16.51
C ILE A 8 -4.22 -49.54 17.17
N ALA A 9 -4.22 -49.33 18.51
CA ALA A 9 -4.69 -50.05 19.74
C ALA A 9 -4.55 -49.04 20.94
N ALA A 10 -5.49 -48.87 21.89
CA ALA A 10 -5.97 -49.71 23.02
C ALA A 10 -5.09 -49.75 24.31
N ALA A 11 -5.58 -49.16 25.41
CA ALA A 11 -5.37 -49.46 26.86
C ALA A 11 -6.06 -48.34 27.70
N ALA A 12 -6.89 -48.49 28.74
CA ALA A 12 -7.30 -49.57 29.68
C ALA A 12 -6.53 -49.65 31.02
N LEU A 13 -7.17 -49.18 32.10
CA LEU A 13 -7.19 -49.63 33.52
C LEU A 13 -8.18 -48.66 34.24
N ALA A 14 -9.24 -49.01 34.98
CA ALA A 14 -9.47 -49.98 36.06
C ALA A 14 -9.00 -49.50 37.45
N GLY A 15 -9.94 -49.35 38.40
CA GLY A 15 -9.69 -48.95 39.79
C GLY A 15 -10.97 -48.78 40.61
N THR A 16 -11.33 -49.77 41.42
CA THR A 16 -12.48 -49.78 42.34
C THR A 16 -12.05 -49.55 43.79
N THR A 17 -12.91 -48.91 44.58
CA THR A 17 -12.88 -49.04 46.06
C THR A 17 -14.29 -48.99 46.64
N VAL A 18 -14.52 -49.79 47.68
CA VAL A 18 -15.79 -49.89 48.42
C VAL A 18 -15.49 -49.75 49.91
N ILE A 19 -16.16 -48.80 50.58
CA ILE A 19 -16.38 -48.79 52.04
C ILE A 19 -17.80 -48.25 52.26
N GLY A 20 -18.51 -48.79 53.25
CA GLY A 20 -19.72 -48.19 53.84
C GLY A 20 -19.73 -48.46 55.34
N VAL A 21 -20.82 -48.12 56.06
CA VAL A 21 -21.32 -48.81 57.28
C VAL A 21 -22.52 -48.06 57.91
N GLN A 22 -23.60 -48.83 58.10
CA GLN A 22 -24.67 -48.79 59.11
C GLN A 22 -25.05 -47.50 59.88
N THR A 23 -26.33 -47.12 59.69
CA THR A 23 -27.39 -46.93 60.71
C THR A 23 -27.05 -46.65 62.18
N ALA A 24 -27.76 -45.68 62.76
CA ALA A 24 -28.17 -45.71 64.17
C ALA A 24 -29.60 -45.14 64.35
N GLN A 25 -30.41 -45.79 65.18
CA GLN A 25 -31.59 -45.17 65.84
C GLN A 25 -31.15 -44.61 67.20
N ALA A 26 -31.97 -43.72 67.77
CA ALA A 26 -31.98 -43.46 69.21
C ALA A 26 -33.44 -43.31 69.68
N ASP A 27 -33.76 -43.92 70.83
CA ASP A 27 -35.04 -43.80 71.52
C ASP A 27 -34.83 -43.06 72.86
N THR A 28 -35.93 -42.67 73.45
CA THR A 28 -36.17 -41.85 74.65
C THR A 28 -35.38 -42.19 75.91
N THR A 29 -35.06 -41.14 76.70
CA THR A 29 -35.26 -41.14 78.17
C THR A 29 -35.33 -39.71 78.73
N ASP A 30 -35.84 -39.56 79.95
CA ASP A 30 -36.33 -38.31 80.56
C ASP A 30 -35.30 -37.45 81.31
N GLN A 31 -35.45 -36.11 81.20
CA GLN A 31 -35.42 -35.06 82.26
C GLN A 31 -34.18 -34.91 83.19
N PRO A 32 -34.01 -33.78 83.94
CA PRO A 32 -34.58 -32.43 83.78
C PRO A 32 -33.49 -31.32 83.80
N VAL A 33 -33.92 -30.05 83.97
CA VAL A 33 -33.20 -28.91 84.61
C VAL A 33 -32.49 -27.85 83.72
N GLN A 34 -32.73 -26.57 84.11
CA GLN A 34 -32.02 -25.31 83.83
C GLN A 34 -32.14 -24.61 82.45
N SER A 35 -32.86 -23.50 82.48
CA SER A 35 -33.27 -22.60 81.39
C SER A 35 -32.18 -21.61 80.91
N GLN A 36 -30.93 -22.05 80.82
CA GLN A 36 -29.83 -21.24 80.23
C GLN A 36 -29.20 -21.85 78.97
N ALA A 37 -29.25 -23.17 78.77
CA ALA A 37 -28.63 -23.82 77.61
C ALA A 37 -29.31 -23.45 76.27
N ALA A 38 -30.65 -23.43 76.23
CA ALA A 38 -31.41 -23.28 74.98
C ALA A 38 -31.08 -21.99 74.18
N ALA A 39 -30.84 -20.87 74.88
CA ALA A 39 -30.50 -19.60 74.24
C ALA A 39 -29.15 -19.66 73.50
N GLN A 40 -28.19 -20.46 73.97
CA GLN A 40 -26.92 -20.68 73.28
C GLN A 40 -27.10 -21.57 72.04
N THR A 41 -27.97 -22.59 72.11
CA THR A 41 -28.28 -23.48 70.98
C THR A 41 -28.94 -22.71 69.82
N VAL A 42 -29.97 -21.91 70.10
CA VAL A 42 -30.65 -21.10 69.07
C VAL A 42 -29.70 -20.11 68.40
N THR A 43 -28.74 -19.53 69.15
CA THR A 43 -27.72 -18.63 68.59
C THR A 43 -26.79 -19.37 67.61
N LEU A 44 -26.37 -20.60 67.93
CA LEU A 44 -25.54 -21.43 67.05
C LEU A 44 -26.31 -21.91 65.80
N ASP A 45 -27.57 -22.34 65.97
CA ASP A 45 -28.45 -22.71 64.86
C ASP A 45 -28.66 -21.54 63.89
N LYS A 46 -28.79 -20.31 64.41
CA LYS A 46 -28.93 -19.09 63.61
C LYS A 46 -27.68 -18.76 62.79
N VAL A 47 -26.49 -18.89 63.39
CA VAL A 47 -25.21 -18.73 62.65
C VAL A 47 -25.08 -19.80 61.57
N ALA A 48 -25.34 -21.08 61.87
CA ALA A 48 -25.26 -22.16 60.90
C ALA A 48 -26.32 -22.06 59.77
N ALA A 49 -27.48 -21.45 60.04
CA ALA A 49 -28.48 -21.13 59.03
C ALA A 49 -28.07 -19.93 58.16
N GLN A 50 -27.44 -18.91 58.74
CA GLN A 50 -26.88 -17.78 57.99
C GLN A 50 -25.77 -18.23 57.05
N THR A 51 -24.81 -19.07 57.51
CA THR A 51 -23.77 -19.63 56.64
C THR A 51 -24.36 -20.38 55.44
N LYS A 52 -25.45 -21.13 55.62
CA LYS A 52 -26.16 -21.79 54.51
C LYS A 52 -26.87 -20.85 53.56
N ILE A 53 -27.28 -19.66 54.01
CA ILE A 53 -27.77 -18.59 53.13
C ILE A 53 -26.59 -18.01 52.36
N ASP A 54 -25.48 -17.71 53.02
CA ASP A 54 -24.28 -17.13 52.40
C ASP A 54 -23.69 -18.09 51.34
N ASP A 55 -23.58 -19.39 51.65
CA ASP A 55 -23.19 -20.46 50.72
C ASP A 55 -24.14 -20.54 49.51
N ALA A 56 -25.45 -20.47 49.73
CA ALA A 56 -26.46 -20.52 48.68
C ALA A 56 -26.50 -19.21 47.84
N GLN A 57 -26.20 -18.08 48.46
CA GLN A 57 -26.07 -16.77 47.81
C GLN A 57 -24.84 -16.79 46.87
N GLN A 58 -23.70 -17.31 47.35
CA GLN A 58 -22.50 -17.51 46.52
C GLN A 58 -22.75 -18.51 45.39
N ALA A 59 -23.37 -19.66 45.67
CA ALA A 59 -23.70 -20.66 44.65
C ALA A 59 -24.68 -20.12 43.58
N LEU A 60 -25.60 -19.23 43.96
CA LEU A 60 -26.44 -18.50 43.03
C LEU A 60 -25.62 -17.53 42.18
N THR A 61 -24.78 -16.69 42.79
CA THR A 61 -23.89 -15.75 42.09
C THR A 61 -22.95 -16.46 41.10
N ASP A 62 -22.31 -17.55 41.51
CA ASP A 62 -21.46 -18.38 40.65
C ASP A 62 -22.23 -18.97 39.46
N SER A 63 -23.47 -19.42 39.69
CA SER A 63 -24.33 -19.95 38.62
C SER A 63 -24.80 -18.85 37.66
N GLN A 64 -25.04 -17.64 38.15
CA GLN A 64 -25.38 -16.47 37.32
C GLN A 64 -24.19 -16.03 36.44
N GLY A 65 -22.96 -16.06 36.98
CA GLY A 65 -21.75 -15.82 36.20
C GLY A 65 -21.55 -16.86 35.09
N LYS A 66 -21.74 -18.15 35.41
CA LYS A 66 -21.71 -19.24 34.42
C LYS A 66 -22.82 -19.13 33.37
N LEU A 67 -24.01 -18.65 33.75
CA LEU A 67 -25.11 -18.40 32.83
C LEU A 67 -24.79 -17.28 31.84
N ALA A 68 -24.15 -16.19 32.28
CA ALA A 68 -23.71 -15.12 31.39
C ALA A 68 -22.68 -15.64 30.36
N GLN A 69 -21.63 -16.32 30.83
CA GLN A 69 -20.61 -16.93 29.96
C GLN A 69 -21.20 -17.94 28.97
N ALA A 70 -22.12 -18.79 29.42
CA ALA A 70 -22.80 -19.75 28.54
C ALA A 70 -23.72 -19.06 27.51
N LYS A 71 -24.31 -17.92 27.85
CA LYS A 71 -25.09 -17.10 26.89
C LYS A 71 -24.19 -16.49 25.83
N GLU A 72 -23.09 -15.86 26.23
CA GLU A 72 -22.12 -15.26 25.30
C GLU A 72 -21.55 -16.32 24.33
N ALA A 73 -21.23 -17.52 24.83
CA ALA A 73 -20.81 -18.64 23.99
C ALA A 73 -21.90 -19.11 23.00
N ALA A 74 -23.17 -19.11 23.39
CA ALA A 74 -24.30 -19.48 22.51
C ALA A 74 -24.62 -18.39 21.47
N ASP A 75 -24.54 -17.12 21.85
CA ASP A 75 -24.68 -15.96 20.94
C ASP A 75 -23.55 -15.95 19.89
N GLN A 76 -22.31 -16.20 20.33
CA GLN A 76 -21.14 -16.30 19.43
C GLN A 76 -21.26 -17.51 18.50
N ALA A 77 -21.57 -18.70 19.01
CA ALA A 77 -21.71 -19.89 18.15
C ALA A 77 -22.86 -19.75 17.13
N THR A 78 -23.93 -19.04 17.49
CA THR A 78 -25.03 -18.67 16.56
C THR A 78 -24.60 -17.62 15.52
N THR A 79 -23.55 -16.84 15.80
CA THR A 79 -22.94 -15.89 14.86
C THR A 79 -21.98 -16.62 13.92
N ASP A 80 -21.15 -17.52 14.46
CA ASP A 80 -20.26 -18.40 13.70
C ASP A 80 -21.04 -19.28 12.69
N GLU A 81 -22.21 -19.82 13.08
CA GLU A 81 -23.09 -20.58 12.18
C GLU A 81 -23.55 -19.74 10.98
N LYS A 82 -24.00 -18.50 11.23
CA LYS A 82 -24.45 -17.58 10.18
C LYS A 82 -23.32 -17.19 9.23
N GLN A 83 -22.11 -16.96 9.76
CA GLN A 83 -20.95 -16.68 8.93
C GLN A 83 -20.55 -17.91 8.10
N ALA A 84 -20.61 -19.12 8.67
CA ALA A 84 -20.35 -20.35 7.94
C ALA A 84 -21.40 -20.61 6.85
N GLN A 85 -22.67 -20.26 7.07
CA GLN A 85 -23.71 -20.33 6.05
C GLN A 85 -23.44 -19.34 4.90
N SER A 86 -23.13 -18.07 5.21
CA SER A 86 -22.76 -17.09 4.19
C SER A 86 -21.53 -17.52 3.38
N ASN A 87 -20.56 -18.21 4.02
CA ASN A 87 -19.41 -18.77 3.32
C ASN A 87 -19.78 -19.91 2.35
N VAL A 88 -20.81 -20.72 2.66
CA VAL A 88 -21.37 -21.72 1.73
C VAL A 88 -22.08 -21.04 0.57
N ASP A 89 -22.91 -20.03 0.85
CA ASP A 89 -23.69 -19.31 -0.16
C ASP A 89 -22.75 -18.61 -1.18
N ASN A 90 -21.69 -17.96 -0.69
CA ASN A 90 -20.64 -17.35 -1.50
C ASN A 90 -19.85 -18.39 -2.33
N ALA A 91 -19.55 -19.56 -1.75
CA ALA A 91 -18.86 -20.63 -2.46
C ALA A 91 -19.73 -21.29 -3.54
N GLN A 92 -21.05 -21.35 -3.35
CA GLN A 92 -21.99 -21.81 -4.38
C GLN A 92 -22.03 -20.84 -5.56
N GLN A 93 -22.11 -19.52 -5.31
CA GLN A 93 -22.06 -18.52 -6.39
C GLN A 93 -20.76 -18.65 -7.21
N ALA A 94 -19.61 -18.90 -6.54
CA ALA A 94 -18.35 -19.12 -7.23
C ALA A 94 -18.31 -20.40 -8.09
N VAL A 95 -19.05 -21.45 -7.72
CA VAL A 95 -19.25 -22.65 -8.56
C VAL A 95 -20.12 -22.31 -9.77
N ASP A 96 -21.23 -21.60 -9.55
CA ASP A 96 -22.17 -21.24 -10.61
C ASP A 96 -21.53 -20.33 -11.67
N ASP A 97 -20.75 -19.33 -11.23
CA ASP A 97 -19.97 -18.43 -12.10
C ASP A 97 -18.90 -19.19 -12.91
N ALA A 98 -18.15 -20.09 -12.27
CA ALA A 98 -17.13 -20.90 -12.93
C ALA A 98 -17.75 -21.90 -13.93
N GLN A 99 -18.93 -22.44 -13.62
CA GLN A 99 -19.65 -23.36 -14.51
C GLN A 99 -20.25 -22.62 -15.72
N ALA A 100 -20.82 -21.43 -15.53
CA ALA A 100 -21.27 -20.57 -16.63
C ALA A 100 -20.13 -20.23 -17.60
N LYS A 101 -18.94 -19.87 -17.06
CA LYS A 101 -17.75 -19.62 -17.88
C LYS A 101 -17.29 -20.86 -18.65
N THR A 102 -17.24 -22.02 -18.00
CA THR A 102 -16.82 -23.29 -18.63
C THR A 102 -17.73 -23.67 -19.81
N ILE A 103 -19.02 -23.31 -19.77
CA ILE A 103 -19.97 -23.50 -20.89
C ILE A 103 -19.74 -22.47 -22.01
N SER A 104 -19.42 -21.22 -21.67
CA SER A 104 -19.18 -20.15 -22.66
C SER A 104 -17.90 -20.35 -23.47
N ASP A 105 -16.84 -20.91 -22.86
CA ASP A 105 -15.53 -21.00 -23.48
C ASP A 105 -15.35 -22.28 -24.34
N SER A 106 -16.32 -23.20 -24.39
CA SER A 106 -16.14 -24.54 -24.95
C SER A 106 -15.87 -24.56 -26.47
N VAL A 107 -14.72 -25.12 -26.87
CA VAL A 107 -14.33 -25.41 -28.27
C VAL A 107 -14.03 -26.90 -28.44
N THR A 108 -14.51 -27.52 -29.50
CA THR A 108 -14.22 -28.92 -29.81
C THR A 108 -12.94 -29.08 -30.63
N GLN A 109 -12.21 -30.18 -30.42
CA GLN A 109 -11.02 -30.49 -31.23
C GLN A 109 -11.36 -30.56 -32.74
N GLY A 110 -12.55 -31.06 -33.09
CA GLY A 110 -13.01 -31.13 -34.49
C GLY A 110 -13.30 -29.78 -35.16
N GLU A 111 -13.36 -28.67 -34.41
CA GLU A 111 -13.40 -27.32 -34.97
C GLU A 111 -11.98 -26.78 -35.22
N ILE A 112 -11.04 -27.07 -34.33
CA ILE A 112 -9.62 -26.78 -34.50
C ILE A 112 -9.06 -27.56 -35.69
N ASP A 113 -9.36 -28.86 -35.81
CA ASP A 113 -8.89 -29.72 -36.90
C ASP A 113 -9.40 -29.25 -38.27
N LYS A 114 -10.69 -28.86 -38.36
CA LYS A 114 -11.27 -28.25 -39.58
C LYS A 114 -10.56 -26.94 -39.92
N ARG A 115 -10.26 -26.11 -38.93
CA ARG A 115 -9.57 -24.83 -39.17
C ARG A 115 -8.10 -25.04 -39.56
N GLN A 116 -7.44 -26.05 -38.98
CA GLN A 116 -6.09 -26.49 -39.32
C GLN A 116 -6.01 -26.97 -40.78
N GLN A 117 -7.04 -27.66 -41.28
CA GLN A 117 -7.15 -27.99 -42.71
C GLN A 117 -7.35 -26.75 -43.58
N ILE A 118 -8.25 -25.82 -43.21
CA ILE A 118 -8.47 -24.57 -43.97
C ILE A 118 -7.16 -23.76 -44.10
N VAL A 119 -6.32 -23.71 -43.07
CA VAL A 119 -5.00 -23.07 -43.16
C VAL A 119 -4.09 -23.76 -44.18
N ALA A 120 -4.04 -25.09 -44.19
CA ALA A 120 -3.25 -25.84 -45.17
C ALA A 120 -3.75 -25.62 -46.61
N ASP A 121 -5.07 -25.62 -46.81
CA ASP A 121 -5.70 -25.39 -48.11
C ASP A 121 -5.40 -23.97 -48.64
N GLN A 122 -5.53 -22.94 -47.79
CA GLN A 122 -5.25 -21.55 -48.18
C GLN A 122 -3.76 -21.29 -48.41
N GLN A 123 -2.86 -21.87 -47.60
CA GLN A 123 -1.43 -21.75 -47.85
C GLN A 123 -1.02 -22.42 -49.17
N ALA A 124 -1.61 -23.58 -49.51
CA ALA A 124 -1.39 -24.21 -50.82
C ALA A 124 -1.86 -23.33 -52.00
N VAL A 125 -2.95 -22.55 -51.82
CA VAL A 125 -3.38 -21.54 -52.80
C VAL A 125 -2.40 -20.36 -52.88
N ALA A 126 -1.91 -19.86 -51.74
CA ALA A 126 -0.90 -18.79 -51.71
C ALA A 126 0.40 -19.21 -52.40
N ASP A 127 0.90 -20.42 -52.11
CA ASP A 127 2.10 -20.98 -52.75
C ASP A 127 1.90 -21.21 -54.25
N ALA A 128 0.72 -21.69 -54.67
CA ALA A 128 0.38 -21.83 -56.09
C ALA A 128 0.34 -20.48 -56.83
N LYS A 129 -0.18 -19.42 -56.20
CA LYS A 129 -0.16 -18.06 -56.76
C LYS A 129 1.25 -17.45 -56.77
N ARG A 130 2.08 -17.76 -55.78
CA ARG A 130 3.51 -17.36 -55.74
C ARG A 130 4.28 -17.97 -56.91
N ASN A 131 4.11 -19.27 -57.18
CA ASN A 131 4.67 -19.93 -58.36
C ASN A 131 4.17 -19.31 -59.68
N ALA A 132 2.94 -18.78 -59.73
CA ALA A 132 2.42 -18.08 -60.91
C ALA A 132 3.09 -16.69 -61.12
N VAL A 133 3.52 -16.01 -60.04
CA VAL A 133 4.34 -14.79 -60.14
C VAL A 133 5.69 -15.10 -60.77
N ASP A 134 6.37 -16.17 -60.33
CA ASP A 134 7.69 -16.55 -60.87
C ASP A 134 7.60 -16.92 -62.37
N GLN A 135 6.51 -17.57 -62.78
CA GLN A 135 6.22 -17.85 -64.19
C GLN A 135 5.94 -16.57 -65.00
N ALA A 136 5.17 -15.63 -64.45
CA ALA A 136 4.88 -14.35 -65.10
C ALA A 136 6.15 -13.50 -65.26
N GLN A 137 6.98 -13.37 -64.21
CA GLN A 137 8.28 -12.69 -64.27
C GLN A 137 9.24 -13.36 -65.26
N THR A 138 9.23 -14.68 -65.36
CA THR A 138 10.04 -15.42 -66.36
C THR A 138 9.57 -15.10 -67.78
N ALA A 139 8.25 -15.03 -68.02
CA ALA A 139 7.69 -14.65 -69.30
C ALA A 139 7.97 -13.18 -69.65
N GLU A 140 7.84 -12.26 -68.68
CA GLU A 140 8.18 -10.84 -68.82
C GLU A 140 9.66 -10.66 -69.19
N LYS A 141 10.57 -11.36 -68.49
CA LYS A 141 12.01 -11.33 -68.80
C LYS A 141 12.31 -11.88 -70.19
N ALA A 142 11.61 -12.91 -70.64
CA ALA A 142 11.70 -13.38 -72.02
C ALA A 142 11.17 -12.35 -73.04
N ARG A 143 10.12 -11.60 -72.70
CA ARG A 143 9.62 -10.48 -73.53
C ARG A 143 10.56 -9.27 -73.54
N GLN A 144 11.33 -9.03 -72.48
CA GLN A 144 12.39 -8.02 -72.50
C GLN A 144 13.51 -8.41 -73.47
N VAL A 145 13.93 -9.68 -73.50
CA VAL A 145 14.94 -10.16 -74.48
C VAL A 145 14.42 -10.05 -75.92
N ASP A 146 13.15 -10.40 -76.16
CA ASP A 146 12.44 -10.16 -77.42
C ASP A 146 12.50 -8.67 -77.85
N VAL A 147 12.25 -7.74 -76.91
CA VAL A 147 12.31 -6.29 -77.14
C VAL A 147 13.74 -5.81 -77.37
N ASP A 148 14.73 -6.28 -76.61
CA ASP A 148 16.13 -5.87 -76.75
C ASP A 148 16.69 -6.34 -78.11
N GLN A 149 16.34 -7.55 -78.55
CA GLN A 149 16.73 -8.07 -79.86
C GLN A 149 15.97 -7.40 -81.02
N ALA A 150 14.68 -7.09 -80.84
CA ALA A 150 13.93 -6.27 -81.80
C ALA A 150 14.48 -4.83 -81.89
N LYS A 151 14.92 -4.25 -80.77
CA LYS A 151 15.52 -2.91 -80.70
C LYS A 151 16.92 -2.87 -81.32
N GLN A 152 17.73 -3.92 -81.16
CA GLN A 152 18.97 -4.07 -81.93
C GLN A 152 18.69 -4.21 -83.43
N THR A 153 17.67 -4.99 -83.82
CA THR A 153 17.26 -5.15 -85.23
C THR A 153 16.76 -3.83 -85.82
N ALA A 154 15.88 -3.11 -85.11
CA ALA A 154 15.39 -1.80 -85.51
C ALA A 154 16.53 -0.78 -85.60
N SER A 155 17.40 -0.68 -84.59
CA SER A 155 18.53 0.25 -84.66
C SER A 155 19.57 -0.13 -85.73
N ALA A 156 19.76 -1.41 -86.02
CA ALA A 156 20.58 -1.84 -87.15
C ALA A 156 19.93 -1.51 -88.50
N ALA A 157 18.59 -1.55 -88.60
CA ALA A 157 17.85 -1.12 -89.78
C ALA A 157 17.84 0.41 -89.93
N GLU A 158 17.69 1.17 -88.85
CA GLU A 158 17.87 2.63 -88.80
C GLU A 158 19.30 3.04 -89.18
N GLN A 159 20.31 2.29 -88.73
CA GLN A 159 21.71 2.48 -89.13
C GLN A 159 21.93 2.11 -90.59
N ALA A 160 21.26 1.08 -91.12
CA ALA A 160 21.31 0.73 -92.54
C ALA A 160 20.60 1.77 -93.42
N VAL A 161 19.47 2.34 -92.97
CA VAL A 161 18.84 3.51 -93.58
C VAL A 161 19.77 4.70 -93.49
N SER A 162 20.37 4.98 -92.33
CA SER A 162 21.30 6.10 -92.15
C SER A 162 22.55 5.95 -93.01
N ALA A 163 23.04 4.73 -93.25
CA ALA A 163 24.17 4.46 -94.13
C ALA A 163 23.81 4.50 -95.61
N ALA A 164 22.61 4.02 -96.00
CA ALA A 164 22.11 4.14 -97.36
C ALA A 164 21.75 5.60 -97.71
N GLN A 165 21.14 6.33 -96.76
CA GLN A 165 20.88 7.77 -96.82
C GLN A 165 22.20 8.53 -96.87
N ALA A 166 23.16 8.27 -95.98
CA ALA A 166 24.48 8.89 -96.06
C ALA A 166 25.22 8.57 -97.37
N LYS A 167 24.97 7.41 -98.00
CA LYS A 167 25.51 7.09 -99.32
C LYS A 167 24.77 7.83 -100.45
N VAL A 168 23.45 7.95 -100.38
CA VAL A 168 22.65 8.81 -101.27
C VAL A 168 23.09 10.26 -101.13
N ASP A 169 23.18 10.77 -99.91
CA ASP A 169 23.63 12.11 -99.55
C ASP A 169 25.07 12.34 -100.02
N GLN A 170 26.02 11.42 -99.79
CA GLN A 170 27.38 11.56 -100.32
C GLN A 170 27.41 11.58 -101.85
N LEU A 171 26.57 10.80 -102.54
CA LEU A 171 26.55 10.79 -104.00
C LEU A 171 25.81 12.01 -104.58
N GLN A 172 24.77 12.49 -103.88
CA GLN A 172 24.05 13.74 -104.16
C GLN A 172 24.95 14.95 -103.83
N GLU A 173 25.81 14.85 -102.82
CA GLU A 173 26.83 15.84 -102.44
C GLU A 173 28.05 15.83 -103.35
N ILE A 174 28.44 14.69 -103.93
CA ILE A 174 29.46 14.68 -104.99
C ILE A 174 28.88 15.31 -106.27
N VAL A 175 27.55 15.35 -106.43
CA VAL A 175 26.84 16.05 -107.50
C VAL A 175 26.58 17.55 -107.18
N ASP A 176 26.22 17.91 -105.94
CA ASP A 176 25.73 19.25 -105.52
C ASP A 176 26.63 20.03 -104.52
N GLY A 177 27.54 19.35 -103.80
CA GLY A 177 28.59 19.90 -102.94
C GLY A 177 28.16 20.62 -101.66
N LYS A 178 27.44 19.98 -100.71
CA LYS A 178 26.80 20.73 -99.59
C LYS A 178 26.34 20.04 -98.28
N ALA A 179 26.48 18.74 -98.08
CA ALA A 179 25.83 18.03 -96.95
C ALA A 179 26.66 17.98 -95.65
N ASP A 180 27.95 17.66 -95.70
CA ASP A 180 28.78 17.48 -94.48
C ASP A 180 28.88 18.78 -93.66
N ILE A 181 28.85 19.92 -94.35
CA ILE A 181 28.81 21.28 -93.79
C ILE A 181 27.59 21.48 -92.87
N ASN A 182 26.40 21.06 -93.32
CA ASN A 182 25.15 21.25 -92.57
C ASN A 182 25.13 20.39 -91.29
N ARG A 183 25.66 19.17 -91.35
CA ARG A 183 25.74 18.25 -90.20
C ARG A 183 26.62 18.83 -89.09
N LEU A 184 27.81 19.32 -89.45
CA LEU A 184 28.78 19.87 -88.50
C LEU A 184 28.32 21.21 -87.91
N GLU A 185 27.58 22.04 -88.65
CA GLU A 185 26.90 23.22 -88.10
C GLU A 185 25.88 22.88 -87.00
N VAL A 186 25.09 21.81 -87.17
CA VAL A 186 24.08 21.39 -86.18
C VAL A 186 24.75 20.85 -84.91
N GLU A 187 25.80 20.04 -85.06
CA GLU A 187 26.53 19.51 -83.90
C GLU A 187 27.29 20.60 -83.12
N ALA A 188 27.84 21.61 -83.81
CA ALA A 188 28.45 22.78 -83.16
C ALA A 188 27.41 23.58 -82.36
N LYS A 189 26.23 23.86 -82.94
CA LYS A 189 25.13 24.59 -82.27
C LYS A 189 24.63 23.85 -81.03
N LYS A 190 24.47 22.52 -81.11
CA LYS A 190 24.06 21.70 -79.96
C LYS A 190 25.12 21.71 -78.85
N THR A 191 26.39 21.42 -79.19
CA THR A 191 27.48 21.35 -78.20
C THR A 191 27.71 22.69 -77.49
N ALA A 192 27.48 23.82 -78.17
CA ALA A 192 27.51 25.15 -77.57
C ALA A 192 26.36 25.40 -76.57
N ALA A 193 25.15 24.90 -76.85
CA ALA A 193 24.02 25.00 -75.91
C ALA A 193 24.22 24.12 -74.67
N ASP A 194 24.68 22.88 -74.86
CA ASP A 194 25.01 21.97 -73.75
C ASP A 194 26.09 22.56 -72.82
N LEU A 195 27.11 23.21 -73.40
CA LEU A 195 28.17 23.93 -72.65
C LEU A 195 27.65 25.15 -71.89
N ALA A 196 26.68 25.89 -72.44
CA ALA A 196 26.08 27.04 -71.77
C ALA A 196 25.25 26.60 -70.54
N ASN A 197 24.44 25.54 -70.69
CA ASN A 197 23.66 24.96 -69.61
C ASN A 197 24.56 24.42 -68.48
N ALA A 198 25.65 23.72 -68.82
CA ALA A 198 26.60 23.20 -67.83
C ALA A 198 27.22 24.31 -66.97
N LYS A 199 27.58 25.45 -67.57
CA LYS A 199 28.12 26.61 -66.86
C LYS A 199 27.10 27.24 -65.91
N GLN A 200 25.85 27.42 -66.34
CA GLN A 200 24.79 27.95 -65.47
C GLN A 200 24.57 27.06 -64.22
N VAL A 201 24.61 25.73 -64.38
CA VAL A 201 24.47 24.78 -63.25
C VAL A 201 25.71 24.83 -62.33
N LEU A 202 26.92 24.98 -62.88
CA LEU A 202 28.14 25.18 -62.12
C LEU A 202 28.08 26.46 -61.26
N ASP A 203 27.75 27.60 -61.87
CA ASP A 203 27.65 28.90 -61.20
C ASP A 203 26.63 28.86 -60.04
N GLN A 204 25.46 28.24 -60.26
CA GLN A 204 24.46 28.05 -59.21
C GLN A 204 24.96 27.13 -58.09
N THR A 205 25.63 26.03 -58.41
CA THR A 205 26.19 25.10 -57.40
C THR A 205 27.29 25.76 -56.57
N GLN A 206 28.09 26.66 -57.16
CA GLN A 206 29.08 27.48 -56.43
C GLN A 206 28.41 28.47 -55.46
N HIS A 207 27.29 29.10 -55.84
CA HIS A 207 26.51 29.93 -54.92
C HIS A 207 25.93 29.11 -53.74
N GLU A 208 25.47 27.88 -53.99
CA GLU A 208 24.99 26.97 -52.93
C GLU A 208 26.13 26.53 -52.00
N LEU A 209 27.34 26.27 -52.52
CA LEU A 209 28.53 25.98 -51.71
C LEU A 209 28.89 27.16 -50.80
N ALA A 210 28.91 28.38 -51.33
CA ALA A 210 29.20 29.59 -50.55
C ALA A 210 28.13 29.86 -49.46
N ALA A 211 26.88 29.42 -49.66
CA ALA A 211 25.84 29.46 -48.64
C ALA A 211 26.06 28.39 -47.55
N ALA A 212 26.45 27.16 -47.94
CA ALA A 212 26.76 26.08 -47.01
C ALA A 212 27.98 26.40 -46.12
N GLN A 213 29.02 27.04 -46.67
CA GLN A 213 30.19 27.49 -45.90
C GLN A 213 29.81 28.51 -44.81
N LYS A 214 28.95 29.48 -45.12
CA LYS A 214 28.39 30.42 -44.11
C LYS A 214 27.51 29.74 -43.06
N ALA A 215 26.85 28.64 -43.40
CA ALA A 215 26.10 27.84 -42.43
C ALA A 215 27.03 27.13 -41.41
N VAL A 216 28.24 26.72 -41.83
CA VAL A 216 29.26 26.19 -40.91
C VAL A 216 29.76 27.28 -39.96
N GLU A 217 30.06 28.49 -40.46
CA GLU A 217 30.46 29.63 -39.62
C GLU A 217 29.40 29.96 -38.54
N ALA A 218 28.12 29.96 -38.94
CA ALA A 218 27.01 30.21 -38.03
C ALA A 218 26.83 29.09 -36.98
N ALA A 219 26.92 27.82 -37.40
CA ALA A 219 26.77 26.67 -36.50
C ALA A 219 27.95 26.53 -35.52
N GLN A 220 29.18 26.83 -35.96
CA GLN A 220 30.36 26.88 -35.09
C GLN A 220 30.16 27.94 -33.99
N LYS A 221 29.73 29.13 -34.38
CA LYS A 221 29.49 30.23 -33.44
C LYS A 221 28.39 29.90 -32.42
N ASP A 222 27.32 29.21 -32.79
CA ASP A 222 26.31 28.78 -31.79
C ASP A 222 26.87 27.71 -30.85
N TYR A 223 27.60 26.71 -31.37
CA TYR A 223 28.29 25.71 -30.54
C TYR A 223 29.24 26.34 -29.52
N ASP A 224 30.09 27.28 -29.94
CA ASP A 224 31.03 27.99 -29.07
C ASP A 224 30.29 28.77 -27.97
N ASN A 225 29.19 29.45 -28.32
CA ASN A 225 28.35 30.16 -27.35
C ASN A 225 27.69 29.21 -26.33
N LYS A 226 27.18 28.05 -26.76
CA LYS A 226 26.61 27.05 -25.83
C LYS A 226 27.68 26.45 -24.93
N GLN A 227 28.89 26.24 -25.45
CA GLN A 227 30.01 25.66 -24.70
C GLN A 227 30.44 26.61 -23.57
N ALA A 228 30.56 27.91 -23.85
CA ALA A 228 30.86 28.92 -22.83
C ALA A 228 29.78 28.96 -21.74
N ALA A 229 28.50 28.95 -22.12
CA ALA A 229 27.39 28.98 -21.16
C ALA A 229 27.31 27.72 -20.27
N ASP A 230 27.64 26.53 -20.78
CA ASP A 230 27.70 25.31 -19.96
C ASP A 230 28.83 25.37 -18.92
N GLN A 231 29.98 25.93 -19.30
CA GLN A 231 31.14 26.12 -18.41
C GLN A 231 30.86 27.17 -17.33
N GLU A 232 30.23 28.30 -17.67
CA GLU A 232 29.83 29.34 -16.69
C GLU A 232 28.85 28.78 -15.64
N LEU A 233 27.83 28.03 -16.09
CA LEU A 233 26.90 27.35 -15.19
C LEU A 233 27.59 26.26 -14.35
N ALA A 234 28.58 25.55 -14.89
CA ALA A 234 29.37 24.57 -14.15
C ALA A 234 30.19 25.23 -13.01
N GLN A 235 30.79 26.39 -13.27
CA GLN A 235 31.56 27.15 -12.28
C GLN A 235 30.64 27.68 -11.17
N LYS A 236 29.52 28.34 -11.54
CA LYS A 236 28.55 28.87 -10.58
C LYS A 236 27.98 27.80 -9.63
N ILE A 237 27.67 26.59 -10.16
CA ILE A 237 27.22 25.46 -9.33
C ILE A 237 28.29 25.04 -8.32
N ALA A 238 29.56 24.98 -8.74
CA ALA A 238 30.66 24.59 -7.85
C ALA A 238 30.92 25.62 -6.75
N GLU A 239 30.85 26.91 -7.05
CA GLU A 239 31.00 28.00 -6.07
C GLU A 239 29.88 28.00 -5.01
N ILE A 240 28.63 27.75 -5.42
CA ILE A 240 27.49 27.66 -4.49
C ILE A 240 27.62 26.40 -3.62
N GLN A 241 28.01 25.25 -4.18
CA GLN A 241 28.25 24.03 -3.40
C GLN A 241 29.36 24.23 -2.37
N GLN A 242 30.48 24.86 -2.74
CA GLN A 242 31.56 25.17 -1.79
C GLN A 242 31.11 26.06 -0.63
N ARG A 243 30.15 26.97 -0.86
CA ARG A 243 29.55 27.80 0.23
C ARG A 243 28.68 26.97 1.18
N ILE A 244 27.87 26.05 0.66
CA ILE A 244 27.05 25.12 1.45
C ILE A 244 27.95 24.21 2.30
N ASP A 245 28.99 23.64 1.69
CA ASP A 245 29.95 22.75 2.36
C ASP A 245 30.75 23.51 3.44
N ALA A 246 31.15 24.76 3.16
CA ALA A 246 31.88 25.61 4.12
C ALA A 246 31.02 26.12 5.28
N LEU A 247 29.69 26.19 5.13
CA LEU A 247 28.75 26.39 6.24
C LEU A 247 28.66 25.14 7.10
N ARG A 248 28.30 23.99 6.50
CA ARG A 248 28.14 22.73 7.25
C ARG A 248 29.44 22.27 7.95
N ALA A 249 30.62 22.59 7.40
CA ALA A 249 31.91 22.37 8.04
C ALA A 249 32.19 23.23 9.30
N GLN A 250 31.25 24.08 9.72
CA GLN A 250 31.29 24.80 11.00
C GLN A 250 30.55 24.04 12.12
N ILE A 251 29.53 23.23 11.79
CA ILE A 251 28.70 22.51 12.78
C ILE A 251 29.55 21.63 13.72
N PRO A 252 30.53 20.82 13.25
CA PRO A 252 31.39 20.04 14.16
C PRO A 252 32.31 20.91 15.05
N LYS A 253 32.62 22.14 14.63
CA LYS A 253 33.45 23.09 15.40
C LYS A 253 32.65 23.84 16.45
N LEU A 254 31.38 24.09 16.19
CA LEU A 254 30.43 24.63 17.15
C LEU A 254 30.08 23.57 18.21
N TYR A 255 29.82 22.33 17.79
CA TYR A 255 29.59 21.23 18.73
C TYR A 255 30.80 20.99 19.65
N ALA A 256 32.02 21.04 19.10
CA ALA A 256 33.25 20.92 19.89
C ALA A 256 33.44 22.03 20.96
N GLN A 257 32.69 23.14 20.91
CA GLN A 257 32.72 24.19 21.94
C GLN A 257 31.86 23.85 23.18
N LEU A 258 31.02 22.80 23.13
CA LEU A 258 30.36 22.22 24.31
C LEU A 258 31.38 21.58 25.28
N GLY A 259 32.56 21.18 24.78
CA GLY A 259 33.72 20.81 25.59
C GLY A 259 33.54 19.51 26.37
N THR A 260 33.19 19.62 27.66
CA THR A 260 32.90 18.50 28.56
C THR A 260 31.43 18.45 29.00
N GLU A 261 30.59 19.32 28.45
CA GLU A 261 29.19 19.43 28.85
C GLU A 261 28.29 18.51 28.02
N ASN A 262 27.58 17.63 28.71
CA ASN A 262 26.61 16.73 28.08
C ASN A 262 25.35 17.51 27.68
N ALA A 263 24.95 17.38 26.43
CA ALA A 263 23.84 18.12 25.82
C ALA A 263 23.16 17.30 24.72
N ILE A 264 21.89 17.60 24.41
CA ILE A 264 21.18 17.06 23.25
C ILE A 264 20.69 18.24 22.40
N VAL A 265 21.16 18.31 21.16
CA VAL A 265 20.84 19.38 20.18
C VAL A 265 20.03 18.77 19.03
N LEU A 266 18.86 19.34 18.71
CA LEU A 266 18.02 18.86 17.59
C LEU A 266 18.43 19.56 16.27
N PRO A 267 18.57 18.84 15.14
CA PRO A 267 18.80 19.45 13.82
C PRO A 267 17.70 20.46 13.44
N ASN A 268 17.99 21.43 12.57
CA ASN A 268 16.99 22.42 12.13
C ASN A 268 15.72 21.74 11.58
N ALA A 269 15.88 20.73 10.72
CA ALA A 269 14.77 19.98 10.16
C ALA A 269 13.87 19.30 11.22
N TYR A 270 14.35 19.04 12.44
CA TYR A 270 13.58 18.40 13.51
C TYR A 270 12.50 19.33 14.06
N LEU A 271 12.79 20.63 14.21
CA LEU A 271 11.81 21.63 14.69
C LEU A 271 10.78 22.03 13.62
N ASN A 272 11.06 21.74 12.35
CA ASN A 272 10.21 22.12 11.22
C ASN A 272 9.20 21.04 10.80
N VAL A 273 9.14 19.91 11.52
CA VAL A 273 8.21 18.81 11.22
C VAL A 273 6.79 19.16 11.68
N GLY A 274 5.84 19.15 10.74
CA GLY A 274 4.42 19.44 11.02
C GLY A 274 3.65 18.27 11.64
N ILE A 275 4.10 17.03 11.43
CA ILE A 275 3.49 15.80 11.97
C ILE A 275 4.62 14.87 12.43
N TRP A 276 4.70 14.55 13.73
CA TRP A 276 5.84 13.84 14.34
C TRP A 276 6.27 12.56 13.62
N ASP A 277 5.35 11.81 12.99
CA ASP A 277 5.68 10.61 12.20
C ASP A 277 6.61 10.87 11.00
N GLU A 278 6.69 12.12 10.50
CA GLU A 278 7.56 12.53 9.40
C GLU A 278 9.04 12.71 9.81
N LEU A 279 9.37 12.66 11.11
CA LEU A 279 10.74 12.84 11.64
C LEU A 279 11.78 11.85 11.11
N THR A 280 11.36 10.72 10.54
CA THR A 280 12.20 9.60 10.09
C THR A 280 13.29 9.96 9.06
N GLY A 281 13.22 11.14 8.41
CA GLY A 281 14.30 11.66 7.55
C GLY A 281 15.41 12.43 8.29
N VAL A 282 15.23 12.73 9.58
CA VAL A 282 16.07 13.65 10.38
C VAL A 282 16.76 12.94 11.55
N THR A 283 16.25 11.77 11.95
CA THR A 283 16.71 10.96 13.10
C THR A 283 18.20 10.66 13.07
N ASP A 284 18.71 10.23 11.92
CA ASP A 284 20.09 9.79 11.77
C ASP A 284 21.07 10.97 11.90
N ALA A 285 20.68 12.15 11.45
CA ALA A 285 21.44 13.39 11.65
C ALA A 285 21.44 13.82 13.12
N GLY A 286 20.29 13.67 13.82
CA GLY A 286 20.18 13.95 15.26
C GLY A 286 21.02 13.00 16.12
N MET A 287 21.00 11.69 15.81
CA MET A 287 21.87 10.70 16.44
C MET A 287 23.35 10.94 16.16
N ALA A 288 23.73 11.27 14.91
CA ALA A 288 25.12 11.49 14.53
C ALA A 288 25.72 12.82 15.06
N LEU A 289 24.89 13.81 15.37
CA LEU A 289 25.31 15.08 15.95
C LEU A 289 25.72 14.94 17.43
N ASN A 290 25.08 14.05 18.17
CA ASN A 290 25.08 14.05 19.64
C ASN A 290 25.86 12.86 20.24
N HIS A 291 26.66 13.13 21.29
CA HIS A 291 27.47 12.11 21.95
C HIS A 291 27.72 12.41 23.43
N TYR A 292 27.94 11.36 24.22
CA TYR A 292 28.28 11.48 25.64
C TYR A 292 29.73 11.98 25.83
N HIS A 293 29.89 12.94 26.74
CA HIS A 293 31.19 13.47 27.17
C HIS A 293 31.56 12.88 28.54
N HIS A 294 32.58 12.02 28.57
CA HIS A 294 33.06 11.37 29.79
C HIS A 294 33.63 12.35 30.82
N ASN A 295 33.29 12.14 32.10
CA ASN A 295 33.76 12.93 33.23
C ASN A 295 34.74 12.12 34.12
N PRO A 296 36.05 12.44 34.14
CA PRO A 296 37.05 11.73 34.96
C PRO A 296 36.78 11.74 36.47
N GLN A 297 35.94 12.65 36.96
CA GLN A 297 35.52 12.68 38.37
C GLN A 297 34.42 11.64 38.64
N ASP A 298 33.45 11.50 37.74
CA ASP A 298 32.35 10.52 37.87
C ASP A 298 32.86 9.07 37.72
N GLN A 299 33.93 8.86 36.97
CA GLN A 299 34.61 7.56 36.85
C GLN A 299 35.17 7.04 38.18
N GLN A 300 35.37 7.93 39.17
CA GLN A 300 35.86 7.58 40.51
C GLN A 300 34.73 7.32 41.52
N VAL A 301 33.46 7.59 41.15
CA VAL A 301 32.29 7.40 42.04
C VAL A 301 31.65 6.04 41.76
N THR A 302 31.88 5.06 42.63
CA THR A 302 31.28 3.72 42.52
C THR A 302 29.77 3.75 42.74
N VAL A 303 29.00 3.08 41.87
CA VAL A 303 27.54 2.98 41.95
C VAL A 303 27.07 1.53 41.84
N ASN A 304 25.88 1.24 42.37
CA ASN A 304 25.07 0.10 41.95
C ASN A 304 23.78 0.65 41.31
N PRO A 305 23.61 0.58 39.97
CA PRO A 305 22.47 1.19 39.31
C PRO A 305 21.10 0.71 39.82
N ARG A 306 21.01 -0.54 40.30
CA ARG A 306 19.76 -1.14 40.84
C ARG A 306 19.56 -0.89 42.35
N ALA A 307 20.46 -0.13 42.98
CA ALA A 307 20.42 0.21 44.41
C ALA A 307 21.25 1.48 44.70
N LEU A 308 20.93 2.59 44.02
CA LEU A 308 21.56 3.90 44.26
C LEU A 308 21.29 4.42 45.67
N THR A 309 22.22 5.19 46.24
CA THR A 309 21.93 5.97 47.45
C THR A 309 21.03 7.17 47.12
N PRO A 310 20.31 7.76 48.11
CA PRO A 310 19.51 8.98 47.88
C PRO A 310 20.33 10.14 47.30
N GLU A 311 21.61 10.24 47.66
CA GLU A 311 22.53 11.25 47.14
C GLU A 311 22.87 10.98 45.67
N GLN A 312 23.16 9.73 45.32
CA GLN A 312 23.45 9.32 43.93
C GLN A 312 22.22 9.46 43.03
N GLN A 313 21.03 9.09 43.51
CA GLN A 313 19.78 9.29 42.77
C GLN A 313 19.49 10.78 42.56
N LYS A 314 19.69 11.62 43.59
CA LYS A 314 19.55 13.08 43.48
C LYS A 314 20.52 13.68 42.47
N GLU A 315 21.79 13.28 42.52
CA GLU A 315 22.82 13.75 41.59
C GLU A 315 22.47 13.40 40.15
N LEU A 316 22.12 12.14 39.89
CA LEU A 316 21.71 11.65 38.57
C LEU A 316 20.44 12.35 38.06
N THR A 317 19.46 12.60 38.96
CA THR A 317 18.23 13.32 38.62
C THR A 317 18.51 14.77 38.25
N ILE A 318 19.29 15.51 39.04
CA ILE A 318 19.63 16.92 38.77
C ILE A 318 20.44 17.03 37.46
N TRP A 319 21.38 16.12 37.23
CA TRP A 319 22.17 16.09 36.00
C TRP A 319 21.33 15.79 34.76
N ALA A 320 20.41 14.81 34.82
CA ALA A 320 19.48 14.55 33.72
C ALA A 320 18.52 15.72 33.49
N ALA A 321 18.03 16.35 34.57
CA ALA A 321 17.16 17.53 34.49
C ALA A 321 17.85 18.75 33.85
N GLN A 322 19.16 18.94 34.05
CA GLN A 322 19.93 19.97 33.34
C GLN A 322 19.98 19.74 31.82
N ILE A 323 20.08 18.47 31.38
CA ILE A 323 20.05 18.11 29.95
C ILE A 323 18.65 18.29 29.37
N ILE A 324 17.61 17.85 30.09
CA ILE A 324 16.20 18.08 29.71
C ILE A 324 15.90 19.57 29.63
N ASN A 325 16.39 20.40 30.56
CA ASN A 325 16.19 21.85 30.50
C ASN A 325 16.94 22.53 29.35
N ALA A 326 18.16 22.09 29.01
CA ALA A 326 18.84 22.57 27.79
C ALA A 326 18.06 22.19 26.52
N LEU A 327 17.55 20.95 26.44
CA LEU A 327 16.71 20.47 25.33
C LEU A 327 15.37 21.22 25.23
N ARG A 328 14.76 21.54 26.37
CA ARG A 328 13.50 22.32 26.44
C ARG A 328 13.71 23.80 26.12
N GLU A 329 14.79 24.44 26.59
CA GLU A 329 15.15 25.80 26.15
C GLU A 329 15.38 25.87 24.64
N PHE A 330 16.01 24.83 24.08
CA PHE A 330 16.30 24.74 22.66
C PHE A 330 15.04 24.55 21.79
N ASN A 331 14.08 23.75 22.24
CA ASN A 331 12.78 23.58 21.59
C ASN A 331 11.83 24.78 21.81
N ALA A 332 11.84 25.37 23.01
CA ALA A 332 10.97 26.47 23.43
C ALA A 332 11.67 27.36 24.47
N PRO A 333 12.39 28.44 24.06
CA PRO A 333 13.17 29.29 24.96
C PRO A 333 12.40 29.99 26.09
N SER A 334 11.07 30.02 25.99
CA SER A 334 10.15 30.59 27.00
C SER A 334 9.17 29.54 27.57
N GLY A 335 9.46 28.24 27.39
CA GLY A 335 8.63 27.12 27.81
C GLY A 335 8.89 26.65 29.25
N PRO A 336 8.06 25.72 29.76
CA PRO A 336 8.19 25.18 31.12
C PRO A 336 9.40 24.23 31.25
N GLN A 337 10.38 24.65 32.05
CA GLN A 337 11.50 23.82 32.48
C GLN A 337 11.06 22.79 33.53
N VAL A 338 11.78 21.67 33.62
CA VAL A 338 11.65 20.72 34.72
C VAL A 338 12.37 21.24 35.96
N GLU A 339 11.77 20.97 37.12
CA GLU A 339 12.29 21.34 38.43
C GLU A 339 12.45 20.07 39.28
N VAL A 340 13.49 19.99 40.10
CA VAL A 340 13.74 18.83 40.97
C VAL A 340 13.55 19.24 42.42
N THR A 341 12.67 18.55 43.13
CA THR A 341 12.37 18.82 44.55
C THR A 341 12.55 17.55 45.38
N ALA A 342 12.57 17.67 46.71
CA ALA A 342 12.60 16.50 47.57
C ALA A 342 11.37 15.59 47.35
N ASN A 343 10.23 16.16 46.96
CA ASN A 343 9.05 15.39 46.57
C ASN A 343 9.21 14.69 45.21
N SER A 344 9.83 15.30 44.20
CA SER A 344 9.99 14.63 42.89
C SER A 344 10.95 13.42 42.96
N LEU A 345 12.00 13.52 43.79
CA LEU A 345 12.86 12.37 44.14
C LEU A 345 12.08 11.28 44.88
N GLN A 346 11.23 11.66 45.85
CA GLN A 346 10.37 10.72 46.58
C GLN A 346 9.34 10.05 45.66
N MET A 347 8.79 10.76 44.68
CA MET A 347 7.90 10.21 43.64
C MET A 347 8.62 9.08 42.91
N ALA A 348 9.73 9.37 42.23
CA ALA A 348 10.44 8.40 41.41
C ALA A 348 10.97 7.21 42.23
N ALA A 349 11.53 7.47 43.42
CA ALA A 349 11.97 6.42 44.33
C ALA A 349 10.83 5.52 44.82
N THR A 350 9.62 6.07 45.00
CA THR A 350 8.43 5.28 45.39
C THR A 350 7.92 4.44 44.23
N VAL A 351 7.96 4.95 43.00
CA VAL A 351 7.53 4.20 41.80
C VAL A 351 8.49 3.04 41.53
N ALA A 352 9.79 3.32 41.32
CA ALA A 352 10.79 2.30 40.99
C ALA A 352 10.93 1.22 42.08
N LYS A 353 10.64 1.53 43.35
CA LYS A 353 10.63 0.55 44.45
C LYS A 353 9.43 -0.41 44.41
N ASN A 354 8.30 0.00 43.83
CA ASN A 354 7.05 -0.76 43.85
C ASN A 354 6.67 -1.36 42.48
N ALA A 355 7.29 -0.90 41.40
CA ALA A 355 7.06 -1.39 40.05
C ALA A 355 7.38 -2.89 39.92
N LYS A 356 6.45 -3.64 39.32
CA LYS A 356 6.60 -5.08 39.01
C LYS A 356 6.58 -5.37 37.52
N THR A 357 6.13 -4.40 36.73
CA THR A 357 6.06 -4.42 35.26
C THR A 357 6.37 -3.02 34.74
N ALA A 358 6.58 -2.89 33.43
CA ALA A 358 6.46 -1.59 32.78
C ALA A 358 5.07 -0.98 33.06
N ASN A 359 5.03 0.35 33.18
CA ASN A 359 3.85 1.19 33.42
C ASN A 359 2.95 0.67 34.57
N ASP A 360 3.57 0.33 35.71
CA ASP A 360 2.86 -0.19 36.88
C ASP A 360 2.02 0.90 37.55
N GLN A 361 0.73 0.93 37.17
CA GLN A 361 -0.23 1.90 37.67
C GLN A 361 -0.43 1.84 39.20
N VAL A 362 -0.10 0.72 39.87
CA VAL A 362 -0.13 0.63 41.34
C VAL A 362 1.07 1.37 41.92
N ALA A 363 2.26 1.19 41.34
CA ALA A 363 3.46 1.94 41.72
C ALA A 363 3.29 3.45 41.51
N LEU A 364 2.75 3.87 40.36
CA LEU A 364 2.41 5.28 40.07
C LEU A 364 1.40 5.85 41.08
N ASN A 365 0.37 5.09 41.45
CA ASN A 365 -0.61 5.52 42.45
C ASN A 365 0.00 5.64 43.85
N LEU A 366 0.93 4.76 44.23
CA LEU A 366 1.67 4.85 45.50
C LEU A 366 2.59 6.09 45.53
N GLY A 367 3.31 6.37 44.43
CA GLY A 367 4.09 7.60 44.29
C GLY A 367 3.23 8.85 44.40
N LYS A 368 2.11 8.91 43.66
CA LYS A 368 1.14 10.01 43.69
C LYS A 368 0.59 10.28 45.10
N GLN A 369 0.37 9.23 45.90
CA GLN A 369 -0.02 9.37 47.32
C GLN A 369 1.14 9.89 48.19
N ALA A 370 2.36 9.39 47.97
CA ALA A 370 3.55 9.76 48.73
C ALA A 370 3.89 11.26 48.66
N VAL A 371 3.63 11.92 47.51
CA VAL A 371 3.83 13.37 47.32
C VAL A 371 2.59 14.24 47.57
N GLY A 372 1.49 13.66 48.06
CA GLY A 372 0.27 14.42 48.40
C GLY A 372 -0.61 14.81 47.21
N GLY A 373 -0.40 14.22 46.03
CA GLY A 373 -1.26 14.36 44.85
C GLY A 373 -0.61 15.05 43.65
N THR A 374 -0.87 14.51 42.46
CA THR A 374 -0.34 14.99 41.17
C THR A 374 -1.44 15.24 40.14
N VAL A 375 -1.17 16.14 39.20
CA VAL A 375 -1.90 16.42 37.96
C VAL A 375 -0.89 16.25 36.81
N ASN A 376 -1.33 15.95 35.58
CA ASN A 376 -0.45 15.80 34.41
C ASN A 376 0.76 14.87 34.67
N LEU A 377 0.52 13.71 35.28
CA LEU A 377 1.56 12.73 35.61
C LEU A 377 1.89 11.89 34.37
N TYR A 378 3.15 11.95 33.94
CA TYR A 378 3.72 11.14 32.86
C TYR A 378 4.86 10.27 33.39
N GLU A 379 4.95 9.04 32.88
CA GLU A 379 6.05 8.12 33.11
C GLU A 379 6.59 7.67 31.75
N THR A 380 7.88 7.92 31.52
CA THR A 380 8.63 7.44 30.36
C THR A 380 9.66 6.42 30.85
N LEU A 381 9.74 5.28 30.16
CA LEU A 381 10.61 4.17 30.53
C LEU A 381 11.73 3.92 29.51
N ALA A 382 12.93 3.68 30.02
CA ALA A 382 14.04 3.11 29.26
C ALA A 382 14.51 1.80 29.90
N ALA A 383 14.44 0.70 29.14
CA ALA A 383 14.86 -0.63 29.57
C ALA A 383 16.09 -1.11 28.77
N GLY A 384 16.81 -2.10 29.28
CA GLY A 384 17.95 -2.72 28.59
C GLY A 384 19.25 -1.90 28.55
N LYS A 385 19.24 -0.65 29.06
CA LYS A 385 20.44 0.21 29.17
C LYS A 385 21.30 -0.09 30.40
N ILE A 386 20.71 -0.61 31.47
CA ILE A 386 21.44 -0.97 32.69
C ILE A 386 22.00 -2.39 32.58
N THR A 387 23.34 -2.49 32.59
CA THR A 387 24.08 -3.75 32.54
C THR A 387 24.97 -3.92 33.78
N ASP A 388 25.37 -5.14 34.08
CA ASP A 388 26.23 -5.48 35.23
C ASP A 388 27.67 -4.96 35.10
N GLN A 389 28.02 -4.34 33.96
CA GLN A 389 29.30 -3.67 33.73
C GLN A 389 29.31 -2.22 34.25
N ILE A 390 28.13 -1.60 34.42
CA ILE A 390 28.00 -0.23 34.93
C ILE A 390 28.27 -0.23 36.45
N THR A 391 29.46 0.22 36.80
CA THR A 391 30.02 0.17 38.16
C THR A 391 30.46 1.53 38.71
N ASN A 392 30.42 2.58 37.88
CA ASN A 392 30.74 3.96 38.26
C ASN A 392 29.70 4.95 37.70
N MET A 393 29.70 6.18 38.22
CA MET A 393 28.72 7.21 37.87
C MET A 393 28.85 7.70 36.42
N ASP A 394 30.04 7.68 35.83
CA ASP A 394 30.26 8.11 34.44
C ASP A 394 29.58 7.16 33.45
N ALA A 395 29.79 5.85 33.60
CA ALA A 395 29.11 4.83 32.81
C ALA A 395 27.58 4.79 33.06
N LEU A 396 27.12 5.24 34.22
CA LEU A 396 25.69 5.36 34.52
C LEU A 396 25.07 6.60 33.86
N LYS A 397 25.78 7.74 33.89
CA LYS A 397 25.40 8.96 33.16
C LYS A 397 25.41 8.72 31.65
N GLU A 398 26.41 8.00 31.12
CA GLU A 398 26.44 7.55 29.72
C GLU A 398 25.19 6.73 29.35
N ALA A 399 24.82 5.75 30.16
CA ALA A 399 23.63 4.94 29.92
C ALA A 399 22.33 5.75 29.95
N VAL A 400 22.22 6.75 30.84
CA VAL A 400 21.07 7.67 30.92
C VAL A 400 21.08 8.69 29.77
N TYR A 401 22.25 9.17 29.34
CA TYR A 401 22.39 10.03 28.16
C TYR A 401 21.89 9.32 26.91
N ASN A 402 22.42 8.12 26.65
CA ASN A 402 22.05 7.32 25.48
C ASN A 402 20.56 6.89 25.53
N ALA A 403 19.98 6.71 26.73
CA ALA A 403 18.54 6.53 26.89
C ALA A 403 17.75 7.78 26.45
N MET A 404 18.10 8.97 26.95
CA MET A 404 17.44 10.23 26.56
C MET A 404 17.62 10.54 25.07
N LEU A 405 18.79 10.21 24.50
CA LEU A 405 19.10 10.41 23.09
C LEU A 405 18.23 9.52 22.18
N GLU A 406 18.13 8.23 22.47
CA GLU A 406 17.26 7.31 21.73
C GLU A 406 15.77 7.64 21.95
N MET A 407 15.36 8.07 23.14
CA MET A 407 14.00 8.55 23.37
C MET A 407 13.72 9.91 22.70
N THR A 408 14.73 10.59 22.16
CA THR A 408 14.58 11.81 21.35
C THR A 408 14.58 11.48 19.85
N PHE A 409 15.51 10.68 19.35
CA PHE A 409 15.70 10.46 17.90
C PHE A 409 15.34 9.06 17.38
N ALA A 410 14.99 8.10 18.23
CA ALA A 410 14.66 6.72 17.86
C ALA A 410 13.30 6.26 18.42
N ASP A 411 12.34 7.19 18.54
CA ASP A 411 11.09 7.01 19.29
C ASP A 411 9.84 6.68 18.43
N SER A 412 10.04 6.35 17.14
CA SER A 412 8.95 6.03 16.21
C SER A 412 8.10 4.83 16.63
N ALA A 413 8.67 3.88 17.40
CA ALA A 413 7.95 2.72 17.92
C ALA A 413 6.88 3.08 18.98
N GLU A 414 7.08 4.18 19.72
CA GLU A 414 6.15 4.69 20.73
C GLU A 414 5.43 5.97 20.24
N HIS A 415 5.30 6.14 18.91
CA HIS A 415 4.70 7.31 18.25
C HIS A 415 5.26 8.66 18.71
N TRP A 416 6.58 8.72 18.94
CA TRP A 416 7.31 9.92 19.39
C TRP A 416 6.82 10.51 20.73
N THR A 417 6.12 9.73 21.55
CA THR A 417 5.50 10.22 22.79
C THR A 417 6.52 10.52 23.89
N ARG A 418 7.64 9.79 23.95
CA ARG A 418 8.75 10.04 24.88
C ARG A 418 9.55 11.25 24.41
N ALA A 419 9.74 11.41 23.10
CA ALA A 419 10.36 12.59 22.51
C ALA A 419 9.57 13.87 22.82
N GLN A 420 8.23 13.82 22.73
CA GLN A 420 7.33 14.93 23.08
C GLN A 420 7.31 15.27 24.59
N GLN A 421 7.63 14.30 25.47
CA GLN A 421 7.82 14.54 26.92
C GLN A 421 9.17 15.22 27.20
N LEU A 422 10.28 14.66 26.69
CA LEU A 422 11.62 15.20 26.93
C LEU A 422 11.80 16.62 26.36
N THR A 423 11.31 16.87 25.14
CA THR A 423 11.34 18.21 24.50
C THR A 423 10.32 19.20 25.09
N GLY A 424 9.41 18.75 25.97
CA GLY A 424 8.38 19.59 26.60
C GLY A 424 7.24 20.00 25.66
N TRP A 425 7.14 19.44 24.44
CA TRP A 425 6.12 19.80 23.44
C TRP A 425 4.68 19.61 23.96
N ASN A 426 4.45 18.56 24.74
CA ASN A 426 3.16 18.30 25.38
C ASN A 426 2.74 19.39 26.40
N LEU A 427 3.72 20.07 27.02
CA LEU A 427 3.49 21.06 28.08
C LEU A 427 3.32 22.48 27.54
N ALA A 428 3.97 22.81 26.41
CA ALA A 428 3.84 24.11 25.74
C ALA A 428 2.37 24.45 25.40
N ASN A 429 1.58 23.44 24.99
CA ASN A 429 0.15 23.60 24.70
C ASN A 429 -0.71 23.84 25.95
N LEU A 430 -0.29 23.34 27.12
CA LEU A 430 -1.02 23.44 28.39
C LEU A 430 -0.84 24.80 29.09
N ALA A 431 0.22 25.54 28.77
CA ALA A 431 0.52 26.87 29.33
C ALA A 431 -0.53 27.97 29.02
N THR A 432 -1.54 27.66 28.19
CA THR A 432 -2.52 28.62 27.66
C THR A 432 -3.69 28.95 28.60
N GLN A 433 -3.88 28.22 29.72
CA GLN A 433 -5.10 28.33 30.53
C GLN A 433 -4.96 29.06 31.88
N ASP A 434 -3.87 28.88 32.65
CA ASP A 434 -3.74 29.49 33.99
C ASP A 434 -2.26 29.79 34.37
N GLY A 435 -1.48 30.23 33.38
CA GLY A 435 -0.02 30.36 33.48
C GLY A 435 0.71 29.05 33.22
N MET A 436 2.05 29.07 33.32
CA MET A 436 2.85 27.84 33.18
C MET A 436 2.77 27.00 34.46
N PRO A 437 2.32 25.73 34.38
CA PRO A 437 2.36 24.83 35.52
C PRO A 437 3.82 24.45 35.84
N ARG A 438 4.17 24.34 37.13
CA ARG A 438 5.43 23.71 37.56
C ARG A 438 5.44 22.26 37.08
N ASP A 439 6.56 21.83 36.53
CA ASP A 439 6.77 20.46 36.06
C ASP A 439 7.88 19.80 36.89
N LEU A 440 7.52 18.83 37.72
CA LEU A 440 8.43 18.21 38.68
C LEU A 440 9.01 16.91 38.15
N PHE A 441 10.30 16.91 37.86
CA PHE A 441 11.01 15.76 37.32
C PHE A 441 11.67 14.92 38.42
N GLY A 442 11.55 13.59 38.30
CA GLY A 442 12.27 12.62 39.10
C GLY A 442 12.78 11.46 38.24
N LEU A 443 14.04 11.07 38.45
CA LEU A 443 14.64 9.89 37.85
C LEU A 443 14.89 8.83 38.93
N ALA A 444 14.55 7.58 38.64
CA ALA A 444 14.88 6.41 39.46
C ALA A 444 15.16 5.19 38.58
N ILE A 445 15.76 4.16 39.17
CA ILE A 445 16.04 2.88 38.51
C ILE A 445 15.50 1.77 39.41
N ASP A 446 14.75 0.84 38.83
CA ASP A 446 14.16 -0.29 39.57
C ASP A 446 15.16 -1.43 39.81
N SER A 447 14.70 -2.49 40.50
CA SER A 447 15.51 -3.69 40.76
C SER A 447 15.77 -4.55 39.53
N ASN A 448 15.11 -4.29 38.39
CA ASN A 448 15.37 -4.96 37.12
C ASN A 448 16.44 -4.22 36.30
N GLY A 449 16.54 -2.90 36.46
CA GLY A 449 17.38 -2.00 35.66
C GLY A 449 16.59 -1.17 34.63
N VAL A 450 15.29 -0.99 34.85
CA VAL A 450 14.44 -0.05 34.10
C VAL A 450 14.62 1.34 34.70
N MET A 451 14.86 2.34 33.85
CA MET A 451 14.89 3.76 34.22
C MET A 451 13.46 4.32 34.15
N HIS A 452 13.05 5.01 35.22
CA HIS A 452 11.76 5.70 35.33
C HIS A 452 11.98 7.20 35.26
N PHE A 453 11.61 7.83 34.14
CA PHE A 453 11.61 9.28 33.94
C PHE A 453 10.20 9.79 34.21
N ILE A 454 9.99 10.48 35.33
CA ILE A 454 8.66 10.86 35.81
C ILE A 454 8.54 12.38 35.89
N ASP A 455 7.60 12.94 35.14
CA ASP A 455 7.23 14.36 35.12
C ASP A 455 5.81 14.52 35.67
N TYR A 456 5.56 15.56 36.50
CA TYR A 456 4.21 15.86 36.99
C TYR A 456 4.02 17.29 37.50
N THR A 457 2.79 17.81 37.35
CA THR A 457 2.36 19.02 38.05
C THR A 457 1.89 18.67 39.48
N PRO A 458 2.42 19.31 40.54
CA PRO A 458 2.02 19.02 41.92
C PRO A 458 0.65 19.64 42.24
N VAL A 459 -0.24 18.89 42.91
CA VAL A 459 -1.47 19.47 43.50
C VAL A 459 -1.10 20.45 44.62
N LYS A 460 -0.02 20.17 45.34
CA LYS A 460 0.55 21.02 46.40
C LYS A 460 1.97 20.58 46.71
N ASP A 461 2.97 21.38 46.32
CA ASP A 461 4.33 21.23 46.83
C ASP A 461 4.69 22.36 47.82
N ARG A 462 5.50 22.03 48.82
CA ARG A 462 6.17 22.92 49.79
C ARG A 462 7.55 22.38 50.21
N SER A 463 8.05 21.37 49.50
CA SER A 463 9.37 20.79 49.72
C SER A 463 10.46 21.73 49.17
N TYR A 464 11.72 21.42 49.49
CA TYR A 464 12.85 22.20 49.00
C TYR A 464 13.13 21.86 47.53
N GLU A 465 13.34 22.91 46.74
CA GLU A 465 13.68 22.90 45.32
C GLU A 465 15.20 23.00 45.17
N TYR A 466 15.79 22.16 44.33
CA TYR A 466 17.23 22.14 44.06
C TYR A 466 17.54 22.98 42.81
N ASP A 467 18.72 23.60 42.76
CA ASP A 467 19.14 24.44 41.63
C ASP A 467 19.31 23.61 40.33
N VAL A 468 18.29 23.61 39.45
CA VAL A 468 18.32 22.97 38.12
C VAL A 468 18.42 24.03 37.02
N VAL A 469 19.53 24.77 37.02
CA VAL A 469 19.79 25.81 36.01
C VAL A 469 20.20 25.16 34.69
N ALA A 470 19.47 25.46 33.61
CA ALA A 470 19.87 25.11 32.25
C ALA A 470 21.22 25.74 31.91
N LYS A 471 22.12 24.99 31.27
CA LYS A 471 23.43 25.50 30.87
C LYS A 471 23.31 26.32 29.59
N SER A 472 22.89 27.58 29.71
CA SER A 472 22.57 28.50 28.61
C SER A 472 23.64 28.66 27.51
N ALA A 473 24.90 28.30 27.76
CA ALA A 473 25.92 28.18 26.73
C ALA A 473 25.61 27.09 25.69
N VAL A 474 24.99 25.97 26.11
CA VAL A 474 24.48 24.90 25.26
C VAL A 474 23.39 25.45 24.33
N THR A 475 22.41 26.16 24.91
CA THR A 475 21.30 26.78 24.17
C THR A 475 21.80 27.79 23.13
N ALA A 476 22.80 28.60 23.48
CA ALA A 476 23.43 29.54 22.55
C ALA A 476 24.15 28.85 21.38
N LEU A 477 24.98 27.83 21.67
CA LEU A 477 25.70 27.06 20.63
C LEU A 477 24.76 26.25 19.74
N GLY A 478 23.69 25.68 20.31
CA GLY A 478 22.63 25.01 19.55
C GLY A 478 21.97 25.96 18.54
N ASN A 479 21.58 27.17 18.98
CA ASN A 479 20.97 28.17 18.12
C ASN A 479 21.90 28.61 16.97
N GLU A 480 23.21 28.68 17.24
CA GLU A 480 24.22 28.96 16.19
C GLU A 480 24.36 27.79 15.20
N ILE A 481 24.33 26.54 15.68
CA ILE A 481 24.32 25.33 14.84
C ILE A 481 23.09 25.30 13.91
N GLN A 482 21.89 25.59 14.44
CA GLN A 482 20.68 25.66 13.60
C GLN A 482 20.79 26.78 12.56
N MET A 483 21.17 27.99 12.97
CA MET A 483 21.34 29.11 12.05
C MET A 483 22.32 28.79 10.92
N VAL A 484 23.42 28.07 11.19
CA VAL A 484 24.37 27.62 10.17
C VAL A 484 23.75 26.63 9.18
N ASP A 485 22.98 25.65 9.65
CA ASP A 485 22.36 24.65 8.77
C ASP A 485 21.18 25.24 7.98
N SER A 486 20.32 26.05 8.60
CA SER A 486 19.24 26.77 7.91
C SER A 486 19.77 27.68 6.79
N ASN A 487 20.89 28.37 7.02
CA ASN A 487 21.55 29.18 5.98
C ASN A 487 22.08 28.29 4.83
N ALA A 488 22.58 27.08 5.13
CA ALA A 488 23.03 26.13 4.13
C ALA A 488 21.86 25.55 3.31
N GLU A 489 20.75 25.21 3.97
CA GLU A 489 19.50 24.77 3.33
C GLU A 489 18.89 25.87 2.44
N GLN A 490 18.86 27.12 2.92
CA GLN A 490 18.35 28.26 2.14
C GLN A 490 19.18 28.48 0.87
N ILE A 491 20.51 28.51 0.95
CA ILE A 491 21.39 28.62 -0.23
C ILE A 491 21.18 27.43 -1.18
N GLN A 492 20.98 26.22 -0.65
CA GLN A 492 20.71 25.03 -1.45
C GLN A 492 19.36 25.08 -2.18
N TYR A 493 18.33 25.71 -1.62
CA TYR A 493 17.02 25.87 -2.26
C TYR A 493 16.94 27.08 -3.20
N GLU A 494 17.41 28.25 -2.76
CA GLU A 494 17.26 29.52 -3.47
C GLU A 494 18.35 29.77 -4.52
N GLU A 495 19.61 29.44 -4.24
CA GLU A 495 20.73 29.75 -5.16
C GLU A 495 21.13 28.58 -6.06
N LEU A 496 21.16 27.34 -5.54
CA LEU A 496 21.72 26.19 -6.26
C LEU A 496 20.77 25.60 -7.32
N LYS A 497 19.45 25.68 -7.08
CA LYS A 497 18.41 25.01 -7.88
C LYS A 497 18.33 25.53 -9.32
N GLU A 498 18.17 26.83 -9.51
CA GLU A 498 18.02 27.40 -10.87
C GLU A 498 19.25 27.17 -11.76
N PRO A 499 20.51 27.34 -11.30
CA PRO A 499 21.70 26.98 -12.07
C PRO A 499 21.74 25.50 -12.48
N GLN A 500 21.32 24.57 -11.63
CA GLN A 500 21.26 23.15 -11.98
C GLN A 500 20.23 22.87 -13.09
N GLU A 501 19.01 23.40 -12.96
CA GLU A 501 17.99 23.29 -14.01
C GLU A 501 18.40 23.96 -15.32
N ALA A 502 19.06 25.12 -15.24
CA ALA A 502 19.59 25.84 -16.40
C ALA A 502 20.70 25.03 -17.07
N LYS A 503 21.60 24.40 -16.30
CA LYS A 503 22.69 23.61 -16.86
C LYS A 503 22.18 22.43 -17.68
N VAL A 504 21.21 21.65 -17.17
CA VAL A 504 20.62 20.52 -17.92
C VAL A 504 20.08 20.97 -19.29
N LYS A 505 19.42 22.13 -19.34
CA LYS A 505 18.90 22.73 -20.59
C LYS A 505 20.03 23.17 -21.53
N THR A 506 21.10 23.77 -20.99
CA THR A 506 22.29 24.23 -21.75
C THR A 506 23.13 23.07 -22.29
N THR A 507 23.38 22.02 -21.50
CA THR A 507 24.13 20.82 -21.93
C THR A 507 23.43 20.13 -23.11
N GLN A 508 22.09 20.07 -23.11
CA GLN A 508 21.33 19.54 -24.25
C GLN A 508 21.45 20.46 -25.48
N ALA A 509 21.26 21.78 -25.32
CA ALA A 509 21.42 22.73 -26.42
C ALA A 509 22.83 22.72 -27.06
N LEU A 510 23.88 22.50 -26.25
CA LEU A 510 25.26 22.31 -26.72
C LEU A 510 25.41 21.08 -27.62
N LYS A 511 24.78 19.96 -27.26
CA LYS A 511 24.77 18.71 -28.05
C LYS A 511 24.01 18.87 -29.37
N ASP A 512 22.91 19.61 -29.36
CA ASP A 512 22.13 19.92 -30.56
C ASP A 512 22.92 20.84 -31.51
N ALA A 513 23.59 21.88 -30.98
CA ALA A 513 24.49 22.73 -31.74
C ALA A 513 25.68 21.97 -32.34
N GLN A 514 26.27 21.01 -31.60
CA GLN A 514 27.33 20.13 -32.11
C GLN A 514 26.86 19.30 -33.31
N THR A 515 25.63 18.79 -33.24
CA THR A 515 25.01 17.98 -34.31
C THR A 515 24.72 18.83 -35.56
N ALA A 516 24.26 20.07 -35.37
CA ALA A 516 24.05 21.03 -36.45
C ALA A 516 25.37 21.41 -37.15
N LEU A 517 26.44 21.66 -36.38
CA LEU A 517 27.78 21.93 -36.91
C LEU A 517 28.32 20.78 -37.77
N GLN A 518 28.23 19.54 -37.29
CA GLN A 518 28.67 18.37 -38.06
C GLN A 518 27.87 18.20 -39.36
N THR A 519 26.56 18.45 -39.33
CA THR A 519 25.67 18.38 -40.50
C THR A 519 26.01 19.46 -41.54
N ALA A 520 26.31 20.69 -41.09
CA ALA A 520 26.74 21.76 -41.98
C ALA A 520 28.10 21.44 -42.65
N GLN A 521 29.06 20.90 -41.90
CA GLN A 521 30.37 20.49 -42.43
C GLN A 521 30.23 19.40 -43.51
N GLN A 522 29.38 18.40 -43.30
CA GLN A 522 29.12 17.35 -44.28
C GLN A 522 28.39 17.87 -45.54
N THR A 523 27.56 18.90 -45.39
CA THR A 523 26.90 19.58 -46.52
C THR A 523 27.92 20.31 -47.40
N VAL A 524 28.91 20.99 -46.80
CA VAL A 524 30.03 21.62 -47.54
C VAL A 524 30.80 20.59 -48.35
N GLN A 525 31.27 19.50 -47.73
CA GLN A 525 32.02 18.42 -48.42
C GLN A 525 31.24 17.86 -49.62
N THR A 526 29.93 17.68 -49.47
CA THR A 526 29.03 17.20 -50.53
C THR A 526 28.94 18.21 -51.70
N LYS A 527 28.88 19.52 -51.39
CA LYS A 527 28.83 20.58 -52.41
C LYS A 527 30.16 20.80 -53.12
N GLU A 528 31.30 20.66 -52.41
CA GLU A 528 32.64 20.72 -53.02
C GLU A 528 32.83 19.60 -54.06
N ALA A 529 32.41 18.37 -53.74
CA ALA A 529 32.43 17.26 -54.69
C ALA A 529 31.51 17.50 -55.92
N GLN A 530 30.34 18.13 -55.73
CA GLN A 530 29.45 18.49 -56.84
C GLN A 530 30.07 19.56 -57.76
N VAL A 531 30.68 20.60 -57.20
CA VAL A 531 31.37 21.66 -57.97
C VAL A 531 32.52 21.08 -58.81
N ASN A 532 33.37 20.24 -58.21
CA ASN A 532 34.50 19.63 -58.92
C ASN A 532 34.06 18.79 -60.13
N ASN A 533 33.04 17.94 -59.97
CA ASN A 533 32.50 17.14 -61.08
C ASN A 533 31.92 18.00 -62.22
N LEU A 534 31.28 19.13 -61.89
CA LEU A 534 30.71 20.05 -62.89
C LEU A 534 31.79 20.84 -63.67
N ILE A 535 32.95 21.12 -63.04
CA ILE A 535 34.11 21.71 -63.72
C ILE A 535 34.63 20.77 -64.81
N ASP A 536 34.80 19.48 -64.50
CA ASP A 536 35.30 18.49 -65.47
C ASP A 536 34.35 18.31 -66.67
N VAL A 537 33.04 18.22 -66.44
CA VAL A 537 32.02 18.16 -67.51
C VAL A 537 32.08 19.41 -68.39
N THR A 538 32.24 20.60 -67.78
CA THR A 538 32.35 21.87 -68.51
C THR A 538 33.62 21.90 -69.39
N ASN A 539 34.75 21.41 -68.87
CA ASN A 539 36.00 21.33 -69.62
C ASN A 539 35.90 20.36 -70.82
N GLN A 540 35.27 19.20 -70.64
CA GLN A 540 35.07 18.21 -71.71
C GLN A 540 34.18 18.77 -72.84
N LEU A 541 33.07 19.42 -72.51
CA LEU A 541 32.18 20.04 -73.50
C LEU A 541 32.87 21.18 -74.26
N GLN A 542 33.70 21.98 -73.60
CA GLN A 542 34.46 23.05 -74.26
C GLN A 542 35.54 22.51 -75.20
N GLY A 543 36.18 21.38 -74.85
CA GLY A 543 37.08 20.66 -75.75
C GLY A 543 36.35 20.12 -76.99
N LYS A 544 35.18 19.49 -76.81
CA LYS A 544 34.40 18.95 -77.95
C LYS A 544 33.98 20.06 -78.93
N LEU A 545 33.54 21.21 -78.43
CA LEU A 545 33.08 22.32 -79.29
C LEU A 545 34.18 22.82 -80.24
N LEU A 546 35.44 22.87 -79.78
CA LEU A 546 36.57 23.31 -80.60
C LEU A 546 36.87 22.33 -81.75
N GLN A 547 36.75 21.02 -81.52
CA GLN A 547 36.98 20.01 -82.55
C GLN A 547 35.96 20.13 -83.69
N VAL A 548 34.66 20.18 -83.36
CA VAL A 548 33.58 20.24 -84.37
C VAL A 548 33.68 21.52 -85.23
N GLN A 549 34.19 22.62 -84.66
CA GLN A 549 34.44 23.86 -85.41
C GLN A 549 35.64 23.75 -86.38
N ALA A 550 36.66 22.95 -86.07
CA ALA A 550 37.77 22.69 -86.98
C ALA A 550 37.33 21.80 -88.15
N ASP A 551 36.60 20.72 -87.85
CA ASP A 551 36.08 19.75 -88.83
C ASP A 551 35.16 20.43 -89.86
N LEU A 552 34.29 21.34 -89.40
CA LEU A 552 33.38 22.13 -90.24
C LEU A 552 34.12 22.93 -91.32
N ARG A 553 35.27 23.54 -90.98
CA ARG A 553 36.05 24.33 -91.94
C ARG A 553 36.67 23.44 -93.04
N GLN A 554 37.15 22.26 -92.66
CA GLN A 554 37.76 21.31 -93.60
C GLN A 554 36.74 20.74 -94.60
N ALA A 555 35.50 20.51 -94.17
CA ALA A 555 34.40 20.10 -95.06
C ALA A 555 34.07 21.17 -96.12
N GLN A 556 34.06 22.46 -95.73
CA GLN A 556 33.78 23.58 -96.63
C GLN A 556 34.81 23.72 -97.77
N GLU A 557 36.08 23.35 -97.52
CA GLU A 557 37.16 23.42 -98.50
C GLU A 557 37.07 22.28 -99.55
N ALA A 558 36.61 21.08 -99.14
CA ALA A 558 36.55 19.90 -100.02
C ALA A 558 35.42 19.96 -101.08
N ALA A 559 34.26 20.54 -100.72
CA ALA A 559 33.06 20.58 -101.56
C ALA A 559 33.24 21.31 -102.91
N ALA A 560 34.24 22.21 -103.01
CA ALA A 560 34.47 23.03 -104.20
C ALA A 560 34.98 22.25 -105.44
N HIS A 561 35.39 20.99 -105.30
CA HIS A 561 36.15 20.27 -106.33
C HIS A 561 35.37 19.22 -107.14
N ALA A 562 34.14 18.84 -106.76
CA ALA A 562 33.53 17.56 -107.17
C ALA A 562 32.64 17.56 -108.45
N THR A 563 32.13 18.72 -108.88
CA THR A 563 30.85 18.85 -109.61
C THR A 563 30.84 18.51 -111.12
N LYS A 564 31.57 17.47 -111.59
CA LYS A 564 31.72 17.16 -113.04
C LYS A 564 31.75 15.70 -113.51
N ASP A 565 31.40 14.71 -112.69
CA ASP A 565 31.45 13.28 -113.11
C ASP A 565 30.06 12.65 -113.37
N PRO A 566 29.72 12.26 -114.61
CA PRO A 566 28.45 11.58 -114.92
C PRO A 566 28.35 10.14 -114.40
N ALA A 567 29.46 9.47 -114.04
CA ALA A 567 29.41 8.15 -113.41
C ALA A 567 28.74 8.22 -112.03
N LYS A 568 28.95 9.33 -111.31
CA LYS A 568 28.36 9.59 -109.98
C LYS A 568 26.85 9.73 -110.02
N VAL A 569 26.30 10.26 -111.12
CA VAL A 569 24.85 10.40 -111.31
C VAL A 569 24.17 9.03 -111.46
N ALA A 570 24.83 8.06 -112.10
CA ALA A 570 24.31 6.69 -112.18
C ALA A 570 24.44 5.94 -110.84
N GLU A 571 25.56 6.13 -110.13
CA GLU A 571 25.80 5.56 -108.80
C GLU A 571 24.76 6.07 -107.77
N LEU A 572 24.38 7.35 -107.87
CA LEU A 572 23.37 8.02 -107.06
C LEU A 572 21.96 7.42 -107.20
N GLU A 573 21.47 7.24 -108.44
CA GLU A 573 20.14 6.64 -108.65
C GLU A 573 20.09 5.17 -108.18
N GLN A 574 21.20 4.45 -108.30
CA GLN A 574 21.30 3.08 -107.77
C GLN A 574 21.33 3.06 -106.23
N ALA A 575 21.91 4.08 -105.59
CA ALA A 575 21.86 4.25 -104.13
C ALA A 575 20.44 4.62 -103.64
N LYS A 576 19.68 5.44 -104.38
CA LYS A 576 18.28 5.79 -104.06
C LYS A 576 17.37 4.55 -104.01
N ALA A 577 17.58 3.60 -104.92
CA ALA A 577 16.83 2.33 -104.91
C ALA A 577 17.19 1.42 -103.71
N ASP A 578 18.46 1.39 -103.28
CA ASP A 578 18.86 0.65 -102.07
C ASP A 578 18.32 1.34 -100.80
N LEU A 579 18.38 2.67 -100.72
CA LEU A 579 17.76 3.47 -99.65
C LEU A 579 16.28 3.14 -99.47
N GLN A 580 15.47 3.21 -100.54
CA GLN A 580 14.03 2.90 -100.47
C GLN A 580 13.75 1.46 -99.99
N THR A 581 14.66 0.54 -100.33
CA THR A 581 14.63 -0.86 -99.84
C THR A 581 14.98 -0.93 -98.34
N LYS A 582 15.94 -0.13 -97.84
CA LYS A 582 16.26 -0.04 -96.40
C LYS A 582 15.14 0.64 -95.61
N GLU A 583 14.53 1.71 -96.14
CA GLU A 583 13.41 2.42 -95.49
C GLU A 583 12.24 1.46 -95.22
N THR A 584 11.92 0.63 -96.21
CA THR A 584 10.88 -0.41 -96.09
C THR A 584 11.26 -1.44 -95.02
N ALA A 585 12.52 -1.92 -95.02
CA ALA A 585 13.01 -2.86 -94.01
C ALA A 585 13.05 -2.26 -92.58
N ALA A 586 13.34 -0.97 -92.44
CA ALA A 586 13.31 -0.27 -91.16
C ALA A 586 11.88 -0.03 -90.66
N ALA A 587 10.92 0.27 -91.54
CA ALA A 587 9.50 0.36 -91.19
C ALA A 587 8.96 -0.98 -90.68
N ASP A 588 9.31 -2.10 -91.32
CA ASP A 588 8.97 -3.44 -90.83
C ASP A 588 9.68 -3.80 -89.51
N ALA A 589 10.96 -3.44 -89.35
CA ALA A 589 11.69 -3.66 -88.10
C ALA A 589 11.10 -2.84 -86.93
N GLN A 590 10.67 -1.61 -87.18
CA GLN A 590 9.99 -0.76 -86.19
C GLN A 590 8.61 -1.34 -85.83
N ARG A 591 7.82 -1.79 -86.81
CA ARG A 591 6.54 -2.48 -86.56
C ARG A 591 6.73 -3.72 -85.68
N VAL A 592 7.78 -4.51 -85.93
CA VAL A 592 8.12 -5.66 -85.07
C VAL A 592 8.53 -5.21 -83.66
N LEU A 593 9.29 -4.12 -83.52
CA LEU A 593 9.61 -3.55 -82.20
C LEU A 593 8.35 -3.10 -81.45
N ASP A 594 7.42 -2.42 -82.11
CA ASP A 594 6.15 -1.99 -81.52
C ASP A 594 5.27 -3.18 -81.09
N GLU A 595 5.22 -4.24 -81.91
CA GLU A 595 4.56 -5.52 -81.57
C GLU A 595 5.21 -6.19 -80.34
N LYS A 596 6.55 -6.17 -80.23
CA LYS A 596 7.25 -6.69 -79.04
C LYS A 596 7.04 -5.82 -77.80
N LEU A 597 7.02 -4.50 -77.93
CA LEU A 597 6.75 -3.57 -76.83
C LEU A 597 5.32 -3.74 -76.28
N ALA A 598 4.33 -3.95 -77.17
CA ALA A 598 2.97 -4.30 -76.77
C ALA A 598 2.92 -5.65 -76.03
N ALA A 599 3.65 -6.66 -76.51
CA ALA A 599 3.73 -7.97 -75.86
C ALA A 599 4.45 -7.93 -74.50
N LEU A 600 5.48 -7.10 -74.35
CA LEU A 600 6.16 -6.85 -73.07
C LEU A 600 5.20 -6.17 -72.07
N LYS A 601 4.46 -5.14 -72.50
CA LYS A 601 3.48 -4.48 -71.64
C LYS A 601 2.40 -5.45 -71.17
N ALA A 602 1.87 -6.30 -72.06
CA ALA A 602 0.91 -7.33 -71.68
C ALA A 602 1.48 -8.35 -70.66
N ALA A 603 2.77 -8.66 -70.75
CA ALA A 603 3.45 -9.48 -69.74
C ALA A 603 3.61 -8.75 -68.40
N GLN A 604 3.97 -7.46 -68.41
CA GLN A 604 4.06 -6.62 -67.20
C GLN A 604 2.72 -6.49 -66.47
N ASP A 605 1.63 -6.27 -67.21
CA ASP A 605 0.28 -6.22 -66.65
C ASP A 605 -0.13 -7.60 -66.08
N ALA A 606 0.28 -8.71 -66.72
CA ALA A 606 0.09 -10.06 -66.18
C ALA A 606 0.90 -10.32 -64.90
N THR A 607 2.18 -9.93 -64.84
CA THR A 607 3.01 -10.00 -63.62
C THR A 607 2.36 -9.21 -62.48
N ARG A 608 1.86 -7.99 -62.76
CA ARG A 608 1.20 -7.14 -61.78
C ARG A 608 -0.06 -7.78 -61.21
N ASN A 609 -0.87 -8.40 -62.07
CA ASN A 609 -2.07 -9.13 -61.66
C ASN A 609 -1.72 -10.37 -60.83
N ALA A 610 -0.72 -11.16 -61.24
CA ALA A 610 -0.24 -12.32 -60.48
C ALA A 610 0.25 -11.92 -59.07
N ILE A 611 0.99 -10.81 -58.94
CA ILE A 611 1.44 -10.28 -57.65
C ILE A 611 0.24 -9.87 -56.78
N SER A 612 -0.78 -9.23 -57.36
CA SER A 612 -2.01 -8.86 -56.65
C SER A 612 -2.75 -10.11 -56.14
N GLU A 613 -2.94 -11.12 -56.98
CA GLU A 613 -3.59 -12.38 -56.61
C GLU A 613 -2.80 -13.16 -55.53
N ALA A 614 -1.47 -13.20 -55.62
CA ALA A 614 -0.61 -13.81 -54.61
C ALA A 614 -0.67 -13.06 -53.26
N THR A 615 -0.78 -11.72 -53.30
CA THR A 615 -0.94 -10.90 -52.09
C THR A 615 -2.26 -11.20 -51.38
N VAL A 616 -3.38 -11.23 -52.12
CA VAL A 616 -4.71 -11.56 -51.58
C VAL A 616 -4.77 -13.01 -51.07
N ALA A 617 -4.13 -13.95 -51.77
CA ALA A 617 -4.06 -15.35 -51.33
C ALA A 617 -3.26 -15.50 -50.02
N GLN A 618 -2.11 -14.83 -49.87
CA GLN A 618 -1.36 -14.85 -48.62
C GLN A 618 -2.15 -14.21 -47.47
N GLN A 619 -2.79 -13.06 -47.69
CA GLN A 619 -3.68 -12.45 -46.68
C GLN A 619 -4.80 -13.40 -46.24
N THR A 620 -5.38 -14.16 -47.16
CA THR A 620 -6.42 -15.16 -46.86
C THR A 620 -5.87 -16.33 -46.02
N ALA A 621 -4.62 -16.76 -46.28
CA ALA A 621 -3.94 -17.77 -45.47
C ALA A 621 -3.58 -17.25 -44.06
N ASP A 622 -3.11 -16.00 -43.97
CA ASP A 622 -2.76 -15.33 -42.71
C ASP A 622 -4.00 -15.13 -41.82
N GLU A 623 -5.14 -14.71 -42.40
CA GLU A 623 -6.43 -14.61 -41.70
C GLU A 623 -6.93 -15.98 -41.20
N ALA A 624 -6.78 -17.03 -42.01
CA ALA A 624 -7.12 -18.38 -41.59
C ALA A 624 -6.24 -18.86 -40.43
N ALA A 625 -4.95 -18.53 -40.44
CA ALA A 625 -3.99 -18.85 -39.37
C ALA A 625 -4.29 -18.09 -38.07
N ALA A 626 -4.66 -16.82 -38.16
CA ALA A 626 -5.12 -16.04 -36.99
C ALA A 626 -6.40 -16.64 -36.38
N GLN A 627 -7.36 -17.04 -37.21
CA GLN A 627 -8.60 -17.72 -36.74
C GLN A 627 -8.33 -19.11 -36.15
N LEU A 628 -7.30 -19.82 -36.61
CA LEU A 628 -6.83 -21.06 -35.99
C LEU A 628 -6.21 -20.83 -34.62
N GLN A 629 -5.41 -19.78 -34.46
CA GLN A 629 -4.78 -19.45 -33.18
C GLN A 629 -5.83 -19.04 -32.14
N ALA A 630 -6.80 -18.21 -32.51
CA ALA A 630 -7.89 -17.80 -31.62
C ALA A 630 -8.69 -19.01 -31.05
N LEU A 631 -8.93 -20.05 -31.86
CA LEU A 631 -9.58 -21.28 -31.38
C LEU A 631 -8.70 -22.10 -30.43
N LYS A 632 -7.37 -22.07 -30.59
CA LYS A 632 -6.41 -22.72 -29.67
C LYS A 632 -6.32 -21.96 -28.35
N ASP A 633 -6.30 -20.63 -28.39
CA ASP A 633 -6.31 -19.79 -27.21
C ASP A 633 -7.63 -19.96 -26.41
N GLN A 634 -8.77 -20.07 -27.12
CA GLN A 634 -10.06 -20.38 -26.52
C GLN A 634 -10.11 -21.80 -25.91
N GLN A 635 -9.47 -22.80 -26.52
CA GLN A 635 -9.31 -24.13 -25.93
C GLN A 635 -8.52 -24.10 -24.61
N VAL A 636 -7.47 -23.27 -24.52
CA VAL A 636 -6.71 -23.06 -23.26
C VAL A 636 -7.55 -22.31 -22.22
N ALA A 637 -8.36 -21.34 -22.64
CA ALA A 637 -9.32 -20.66 -21.76
C ALA A 637 -10.35 -21.64 -21.15
N ALA A 638 -10.90 -22.54 -21.97
CA ALA A 638 -11.84 -23.58 -21.53
C ALA A 638 -11.20 -24.56 -20.53
N GLN A 639 -9.95 -25.00 -20.76
CA GLN A 639 -9.21 -25.83 -19.81
C GLN A 639 -8.99 -25.11 -18.48
N THR A 640 -8.66 -23.82 -18.53
CA THR A 640 -8.47 -22.97 -17.34
C THR A 640 -9.78 -22.78 -16.57
N ALA A 641 -10.90 -22.56 -17.27
CA ALA A 641 -12.24 -22.44 -16.67
C ALA A 641 -12.67 -23.75 -15.98
N ALA A 642 -12.47 -24.90 -16.64
CA ALA A 642 -12.74 -26.21 -16.06
C ALA A 642 -11.89 -26.49 -14.80
N GLN A 643 -10.62 -26.06 -14.77
CA GLN A 643 -9.78 -26.19 -13.58
C GLN A 643 -10.21 -25.25 -12.44
N ALA A 644 -10.68 -24.04 -12.75
CA ALA A 644 -11.27 -23.12 -11.78
C ALA A 644 -12.58 -23.68 -11.19
N LEU A 645 -13.42 -24.33 -12.00
CA LEU A 645 -14.64 -25.01 -11.53
C LEU A 645 -14.33 -26.12 -10.52
N ILE A 646 -13.30 -26.94 -10.78
CA ILE A 646 -12.84 -27.97 -9.82
C ILE A 646 -12.39 -27.35 -8.49
N GLN A 647 -11.69 -26.21 -8.54
CA GLN A 647 -11.27 -25.48 -7.33
C GLN A 647 -12.45 -24.88 -6.56
N ALA A 648 -13.43 -24.30 -7.26
CA ALA A 648 -14.66 -23.78 -6.67
C ALA A 648 -15.48 -24.89 -5.99
N GLN A 649 -15.62 -26.06 -6.64
CA GLN A 649 -16.30 -27.23 -6.07
C GLN A 649 -15.61 -27.74 -4.79
N ALA A 650 -14.28 -27.77 -4.77
CA ALA A 650 -13.50 -28.12 -3.58
C ALA A 650 -13.64 -27.09 -2.45
N ALA A 651 -13.72 -25.79 -2.78
CA ALA A 651 -13.97 -24.73 -1.82
C ALA A 651 -15.38 -24.81 -1.22
N LEU A 652 -16.39 -25.12 -2.04
CA LEU A 652 -17.77 -25.34 -1.60
C LEU A 652 -17.88 -26.52 -0.62
N GLN A 653 -17.23 -27.66 -0.91
CA GLN A 653 -17.20 -28.79 0.04
C GLN A 653 -16.59 -28.37 1.38
N LYS A 654 -15.45 -27.68 1.37
CA LYS A 654 -14.79 -27.19 2.59
C LYS A 654 -15.68 -26.19 3.38
N ALA A 655 -16.45 -25.36 2.69
CA ALA A 655 -17.43 -24.47 3.33
C ALA A 655 -18.58 -25.26 3.98
N GLN A 656 -19.10 -26.30 3.30
CA GLN A 656 -20.14 -27.17 3.83
C GLN A 656 -19.67 -27.95 5.08
N ASP A 657 -18.44 -28.47 5.07
CA ASP A 657 -17.81 -29.13 6.23
C ASP A 657 -17.66 -28.16 7.42
N SER A 658 -17.30 -26.91 7.12
CA SER A 658 -17.19 -25.83 8.12
C SER A 658 -18.54 -25.44 8.72
N LEU A 659 -19.60 -25.40 7.90
CA LEU A 659 -20.98 -25.16 8.35
C LEU A 659 -21.52 -26.31 9.21
N ALA A 660 -21.22 -27.57 8.87
CA ALA A 660 -21.56 -28.72 9.71
C ALA A 660 -20.88 -28.62 11.09
N THR A 661 -19.59 -28.26 11.11
CA THR A 661 -18.81 -28.03 12.34
C THR A 661 -19.37 -26.87 13.17
N ALA A 662 -19.81 -25.78 12.53
CA ALA A 662 -20.42 -24.64 13.22
C ALA A 662 -21.79 -25.00 13.84
N LYS A 663 -22.61 -25.78 13.14
CA LYS A 663 -23.90 -26.28 13.64
C LYS A 663 -23.75 -27.21 14.84
N GLU A 664 -22.73 -28.08 14.86
CA GLU A 664 -22.42 -28.90 16.02
C GLU A 664 -22.01 -28.05 17.24
N LYS A 665 -21.13 -27.06 17.04
CA LYS A 665 -20.74 -26.12 18.10
C LYS A 665 -21.93 -25.31 18.63
N GLN A 666 -22.81 -24.85 17.75
CA GLN A 666 -24.02 -24.10 18.10
C GLN A 666 -24.96 -24.95 18.98
N ALA A 667 -25.20 -26.21 18.60
CA ALA A 667 -26.00 -27.13 19.39
C ALA A 667 -25.40 -27.41 20.79
N VAL A 668 -24.07 -27.60 20.87
CA VAL A 668 -23.35 -27.81 22.15
C VAL A 668 -23.42 -26.56 23.04
N ALA A 669 -23.19 -25.36 22.48
CA ALA A 669 -23.26 -24.11 23.24
C ALA A 669 -24.69 -23.82 23.74
N GLN A 670 -25.71 -24.07 22.90
CA GLN A 670 -27.10 -23.91 23.27
C GLN A 670 -27.53 -24.89 24.38
N ALA A 671 -27.04 -26.14 24.34
CA ALA A 671 -27.25 -27.11 25.42
C ALA A 671 -26.58 -26.70 26.74
N ALA A 672 -25.35 -26.15 26.68
CA ALA A 672 -24.67 -25.61 27.84
C ALA A 672 -25.41 -24.41 28.46
N TYR A 673 -25.95 -23.51 27.62
CA TYR A 673 -26.78 -22.38 28.07
C TYR A 673 -28.09 -22.84 28.73
N GLN A 674 -28.75 -23.87 28.22
CA GLN A 674 -29.93 -24.48 28.87
C GLN A 674 -29.58 -25.13 30.21
N ALA A 675 -28.45 -25.85 30.30
CA ALA A 675 -27.97 -26.44 31.55
C ALA A 675 -27.64 -25.37 32.61
N ALA A 676 -27.03 -24.25 32.22
CA ALA A 676 -26.75 -23.14 33.12
C ALA A 676 -28.04 -22.47 33.66
N GLN A 677 -29.09 -22.33 32.84
CA GLN A 677 -30.40 -21.82 33.30
C GLN A 677 -31.03 -22.76 34.34
N ALA A 678 -30.94 -24.08 34.13
CA ALA A 678 -31.44 -25.07 35.08
C ALA A 678 -30.69 -25.00 36.43
N GLU A 679 -29.37 -24.82 36.40
CA GLU A 679 -28.54 -24.70 37.61
C GLU A 679 -28.82 -23.40 38.38
N VAL A 680 -29.00 -22.25 37.69
CA VAL A 680 -29.46 -21.00 38.32
C VAL A 680 -30.84 -21.18 38.98
N THR A 681 -31.78 -21.80 38.28
CA THR A 681 -33.13 -22.07 38.81
C THR A 681 -33.08 -22.93 40.08
N LYS A 682 -32.25 -23.98 40.05
CA LYS A 682 -31.99 -24.88 41.20
C LYS A 682 -31.35 -24.14 42.37
N ASN A 683 -30.34 -23.31 42.14
CA ASN A 683 -29.64 -22.60 43.21
C ASN A 683 -30.49 -21.45 43.80
N GLN A 684 -31.35 -20.82 42.99
CA GLN A 684 -32.33 -19.84 43.48
C GLN A 684 -33.41 -20.51 44.36
N ALA A 685 -33.85 -21.73 44.02
CA ALA A 685 -34.73 -22.52 44.88
C ALA A 685 -34.03 -22.97 46.18
N ALA A 686 -32.74 -23.31 46.13
CA ALA A 686 -31.95 -23.65 47.30
C ALA A 686 -31.77 -22.45 48.26
N LEU A 687 -31.50 -21.26 47.73
CA LEU A 687 -31.43 -20.01 48.51
C LEU A 687 -32.77 -19.70 49.20
N ALA A 688 -33.89 -19.79 48.46
CA ALA A 688 -35.22 -19.61 49.03
C ALA A 688 -35.53 -20.64 50.15
N ALA A 689 -35.08 -21.89 49.99
CA ALA A 689 -35.22 -22.91 51.03
C ALA A 689 -34.34 -22.63 52.28
N ALA A 690 -33.13 -22.10 52.10
CA ALA A 690 -32.25 -21.68 53.20
C ALA A 690 -32.83 -20.48 53.97
N GLN A 691 -33.34 -19.47 53.26
CA GLN A 691 -34.04 -18.32 53.84
C GLN A 691 -35.30 -18.77 54.61
N ALA A 692 -36.09 -19.68 54.04
CA ALA A 692 -37.26 -20.26 54.72
C ALA A 692 -36.90 -21.15 55.94
N ALA A 693 -35.67 -21.68 56.00
CA ALA A 693 -35.17 -22.38 57.18
C ALA A 693 -34.74 -21.41 58.28
N LEU A 694 -34.03 -20.33 57.96
CA LEU A 694 -33.71 -19.26 58.92
C LEU A 694 -34.98 -18.64 59.50
N ALA A 695 -35.97 -18.28 58.66
CA ALA A 695 -37.24 -17.71 59.12
C ALA A 695 -38.00 -18.62 60.12
N LYS A 696 -37.86 -19.95 60.01
CA LYS A 696 -38.42 -20.90 60.99
C LYS A 696 -37.63 -20.91 62.31
N ILE A 697 -36.31 -20.76 62.26
CA ILE A 697 -35.46 -20.63 63.44
C ILE A 697 -35.76 -19.30 64.15
N GLU A 698 -35.96 -18.21 63.43
CA GLU A 698 -36.34 -16.91 64.01
C GLU A 698 -37.77 -16.90 64.56
N ALA A 699 -38.74 -17.53 63.88
CA ALA A 699 -40.09 -17.71 64.43
C ALA A 699 -40.07 -18.57 65.72
N ARG A 700 -39.18 -19.57 65.80
CA ARG A 700 -38.93 -20.34 67.02
C ARG A 700 -38.26 -19.50 68.10
N GLU A 701 -37.25 -18.69 67.76
CA GLU A 701 -36.61 -17.75 68.67
C GLU A 701 -37.64 -16.78 69.29
N GLN A 702 -38.52 -16.20 68.47
CA GLN A 702 -39.61 -15.34 68.94
C GLN A 702 -40.62 -16.08 69.82
N ALA A 703 -40.95 -17.34 69.50
CA ALA A 703 -41.83 -18.16 70.34
C ALA A 703 -41.19 -18.48 71.70
N GLU A 704 -39.90 -18.84 71.73
CA GLU A 704 -39.16 -19.09 72.98
C GLU A 704 -38.98 -17.79 73.81
N GLN A 705 -38.77 -16.63 73.18
CA GLN A 705 -38.78 -15.33 73.85
C GLN A 705 -40.18 -14.96 74.40
N ALA A 706 -41.26 -15.24 73.66
CA ALA A 706 -42.63 -15.00 74.12
C ALA A 706 -43.01 -15.91 75.30
N ILE A 707 -42.57 -17.18 75.28
CA ILE A 707 -42.68 -18.10 76.42
C ILE A 707 -41.92 -17.56 77.64
N LYS A 708 -40.70 -17.03 77.44
CA LYS A 708 -39.91 -16.42 78.53
C LYS A 708 -40.60 -15.18 79.12
N GLN A 709 -41.12 -14.28 78.30
CA GLN A 709 -41.89 -13.12 78.78
C GLN A 709 -43.18 -13.52 79.50
N ALA A 710 -43.85 -14.60 79.07
CA ALA A 710 -45.00 -15.15 79.77
C ALA A 710 -44.62 -15.74 81.14
N GLN A 711 -43.46 -16.41 81.25
CA GLN A 711 -42.91 -16.91 82.51
C GLN A 711 -42.50 -15.76 83.46
N GLU A 712 -41.90 -14.69 82.95
CA GLU A 712 -41.54 -13.50 83.74
C GLU A 712 -42.79 -12.77 84.27
N LYS A 713 -43.85 -12.63 83.45
CA LYS A 713 -45.16 -12.14 83.92
C LYS A 713 -45.81 -13.06 84.96
N ALA A 714 -45.72 -14.37 84.79
CA ALA A 714 -46.24 -15.34 85.77
C ALA A 714 -45.47 -15.27 87.10
N ALA A 715 -44.15 -15.02 87.07
CA ALA A 715 -43.35 -14.82 88.26
C ALA A 715 -43.74 -13.54 89.02
N GLN A 716 -43.99 -12.43 88.32
CA GLN A 716 -44.51 -11.19 88.93
C GLN A 716 -45.89 -11.42 89.60
N ALA A 717 -46.83 -12.04 88.89
CA ALA A 717 -48.17 -12.34 89.43
C ALA A 717 -48.13 -13.25 90.67
N LYS A 718 -47.18 -14.19 90.74
CA LYS A 718 -46.97 -15.04 91.92
C LYS A 718 -46.46 -14.25 93.12
N HIS A 719 -45.54 -13.31 92.88
CA HIS A 719 -44.99 -12.43 93.92
C HIS A 719 -46.05 -11.52 94.55
N GLU A 720 -47.06 -11.14 93.77
CA GLU A 720 -48.22 -10.34 94.19
C GLU A 720 -49.25 -11.17 94.98
N GLN A 721 -49.45 -12.46 94.63
CA GLN A 721 -50.27 -13.38 95.42
C GLN A 721 -49.66 -13.75 96.79
N GLU A 722 -48.35 -13.95 96.87
CA GLU A 722 -47.69 -14.31 98.14
C GLU A 722 -47.72 -13.17 99.18
N ALA A 723 -47.91 -11.92 98.75
CA ALA A 723 -48.17 -10.78 99.63
C ALA A 723 -49.56 -10.86 100.32
N LEU A 724 -50.58 -11.35 99.60
CA LEU A 724 -51.96 -11.42 100.11
C LEU A 724 -52.16 -12.53 101.15
N GLN A 725 -51.40 -13.63 101.08
CA GLN A 725 -51.58 -14.79 101.98
C GLN A 725 -51.03 -14.60 103.41
N LYS A 726 -50.21 -13.59 103.68
CA LYS A 726 -49.70 -13.32 105.05
C LYS A 726 -50.58 -12.40 105.89
N SER A 727 -51.69 -11.89 105.35
CA SER A 727 -52.41 -10.74 105.93
C SER A 727 -53.67 -11.06 106.77
N ASN A 728 -54.02 -12.33 107.03
CA ASN A 728 -55.25 -12.68 107.76
C ASN A 728 -55.14 -13.97 108.60
N LEU A 729 -54.78 -13.87 109.90
CA LEU A 729 -55.05 -14.94 110.89
C LEU A 729 -55.03 -14.53 112.39
N THR A 730 -55.50 -13.32 112.72
CA THR A 730 -55.99 -12.94 114.07
C THR A 730 -56.90 -11.71 113.94
N ARG A 731 -58.04 -11.57 114.64
CA ARG A 731 -58.73 -12.43 115.62
C ARG A 731 -60.23 -12.08 115.60
N ASP A 732 -61.12 -13.04 115.90
CA ASP A 732 -62.57 -12.83 116.02
C ASP A 732 -62.99 -11.69 116.96
N HIS A 733 -63.99 -10.89 116.53
CA HIS A 733 -65.20 -10.65 117.32
C HIS A 733 -66.37 -9.97 116.56
N ASN A 734 -67.59 -10.43 116.89
CA ASN A 734 -68.88 -9.70 116.87
C ASN A 734 -69.61 -9.40 115.53
N ARG A 735 -70.80 -10.03 115.41
CA ARG A 735 -72.02 -9.68 114.61
C ARG A 735 -71.93 -9.68 113.06
N HIS A 736 -72.91 -10.10 112.23
CA HIS A 736 -74.19 -10.87 112.28
C HIS A 736 -75.26 -10.21 111.37
N LEU A 737 -75.99 -11.01 110.60
CA LEU A 737 -77.20 -10.74 109.77
C LEU A 737 -77.08 -10.32 108.27
N GLN A 738 -77.44 -11.29 107.43
CA GLN A 738 -78.54 -11.29 106.43
C GLN A 738 -78.40 -10.72 105.00
N ALA A 739 -78.95 -11.54 104.07
CA ALA A 739 -79.44 -11.24 102.70
C ALA A 739 -78.38 -10.81 101.65
N VAL A 740 -78.47 -11.10 100.35
CA VAL A 740 -79.45 -11.76 99.45
C VAL A 740 -78.66 -12.79 98.61
N ALA A 741 -79.03 -14.05 98.30
CA ALA A 741 -80.29 -14.74 98.03
C ALA A 741 -80.77 -14.74 96.55
N GLY A 742 -80.13 -15.57 95.71
CA GLY A 742 -80.71 -16.16 94.48
C GLY A 742 -80.08 -15.76 93.13
N GLN A 743 -80.37 -16.44 92.01
CA GLN A 743 -80.82 -17.83 91.81
C GLN A 743 -80.80 -18.21 90.31
N VAL A 744 -80.65 -19.51 90.01
CA VAL A 744 -81.28 -20.26 88.89
C VAL A 744 -80.94 -19.94 87.41
N LYS A 745 -80.36 -20.97 86.77
CA LYS A 745 -80.62 -21.57 85.43
C LYS A 745 -81.54 -20.82 84.43
N ALA A 746 -81.18 -20.91 83.15
CA ALA A 746 -82.03 -21.61 82.16
C ALA A 746 -81.22 -22.12 80.95
N ASN A 747 -81.69 -23.19 80.34
CA ASN A 747 -81.18 -23.75 79.08
C ASN A 747 -81.60 -22.88 77.89
N ALA A 748 -80.83 -22.89 76.80
CA ALA A 748 -81.35 -23.31 75.50
C ALA A 748 -80.22 -23.67 74.51
N SER A 749 -80.43 -24.75 73.77
CA SER A 749 -79.67 -25.13 72.58
C SER A 749 -79.99 -24.23 71.38
N GLN A 750 -79.01 -23.97 70.52
CA GLN A 750 -79.12 -24.33 69.09
C GLN A 750 -77.73 -24.32 68.41
N ALA A 751 -77.67 -24.82 67.18
CA ALA A 751 -76.44 -25.07 66.42
C ALA A 751 -76.33 -24.10 65.21
N VAL A 752 -75.56 -24.52 64.18
CA VAL A 752 -75.46 -23.94 62.83
C VAL A 752 -74.44 -22.80 62.65
N ASN A 753 -73.23 -23.21 62.25
CA ASN A 753 -72.58 -22.85 60.98
C ASN A 753 -72.39 -21.36 60.62
N GLN A 754 -71.13 -20.92 60.52
CA GLN A 754 -70.68 -19.76 59.75
C GLN A 754 -69.54 -20.22 58.82
N THR A 755 -69.81 -20.56 57.56
CA THR A 755 -69.94 -19.68 56.37
C THR A 755 -68.60 -19.18 55.79
N LEU A 756 -68.21 -19.78 54.67
CA LEU A 756 -67.45 -19.14 53.59
C LEU A 756 -68.26 -17.98 52.97
N PRO A 757 -67.64 -17.15 52.11
CA PRO A 757 -67.81 -17.46 50.68
C PRO A 757 -66.50 -17.46 49.86
N GLN A 758 -66.48 -18.31 48.84
CA GLN A 758 -65.67 -18.11 47.63
C GLN A 758 -66.55 -17.49 46.53
N THR A 759 -65.96 -16.58 45.76
CA THR A 759 -66.09 -16.34 44.32
C THR A 759 -64.80 -15.60 43.91
N GLY A 760 -64.25 -15.67 42.69
CA GLY A 760 -64.83 -15.98 41.38
C GLY A 760 -64.62 -14.75 40.45
N ASP A 761 -64.40 -14.85 39.14
CA ASP A 761 -64.15 -16.00 38.25
C ASP A 761 -63.07 -15.54 37.20
N VAL A 762 -62.95 -15.84 35.90
CA VAL A 762 -63.78 -16.53 34.88
C VAL A 762 -62.89 -17.06 33.72
N ASP A 763 -63.47 -17.97 32.94
CA ASP A 763 -63.24 -18.22 31.49
C ASP A 763 -61.98 -18.94 30.96
N SER A 764 -62.18 -19.54 29.78
CA SER A 764 -61.39 -20.63 29.20
C SER A 764 -61.74 -20.87 27.71
N ASN A 765 -60.83 -21.50 26.96
CA ASN A 765 -61.09 -22.17 25.66
C ASN A 765 -61.47 -21.22 24.48
N LEU A 766 -61.43 -21.60 23.19
CA LEU A 766 -61.46 -22.91 22.52
C LEU A 766 -60.87 -22.83 21.06
N THR A 767 -60.17 -23.87 20.61
CA THR A 767 -60.07 -24.42 19.21
C THR A 767 -59.76 -23.57 17.93
N LEU A 768 -58.73 -24.08 17.20
CA LEU A 768 -58.78 -24.63 15.81
C LEU A 768 -58.66 -23.73 14.55
N ALA A 769 -57.72 -24.12 13.67
CA ALA A 769 -57.55 -23.81 12.23
C ALA A 769 -57.40 -22.33 11.79
N GLY A 770 -56.67 -21.96 10.73
CA GLY A 770 -55.95 -22.74 9.71
C GLY A 770 -56.33 -22.30 8.28
N VAL A 771 -55.36 -22.36 7.35
CA VAL A 771 -55.46 -22.10 5.89
C VAL A 771 -55.26 -20.65 5.39
N LEU A 772 -54.50 -20.58 4.28
CA LEU A 772 -53.97 -19.45 3.53
C LEU A 772 -55.02 -18.54 2.85
N ALA A 773 -54.63 -17.27 2.57
CA ALA A 773 -54.65 -16.72 1.20
C ALA A 773 -53.84 -15.42 1.00
N LEU A 774 -53.14 -15.37 -0.15
CA LEU A 774 -52.85 -14.27 -1.10
C LEU A 774 -53.65 -12.93 -0.95
N SER A 775 -53.19 -11.74 -1.38
CA SER A 775 -51.90 -11.25 -1.95
C SER A 775 -51.92 -9.73 -2.29
N MET A 776 -50.78 -9.18 -2.76
CA MET A 776 -50.59 -7.97 -3.61
C MET A 776 -50.48 -6.54 -3.01
N MET A 777 -49.42 -5.83 -3.47
CA MET A 777 -49.28 -4.38 -3.80
C MET A 777 -49.60 -3.31 -2.74
N GLY A 778 -48.79 -2.28 -2.46
CA GLY A 778 -47.64 -1.69 -3.14
C GLY A 778 -47.41 -0.23 -2.65
N LEU A 779 -46.41 0.48 -3.21
CA LEU A 779 -46.09 1.91 -3.00
C LEU A 779 -45.57 2.27 -1.58
N LEU A 780 -44.72 3.27 -1.32
CA LEU A 780 -44.08 4.31 -2.15
C LEU A 780 -42.72 4.68 -1.52
N GLY A 781 -41.69 5.06 -2.31
CA GLY A 781 -40.38 5.47 -1.77
C GLY A 781 -39.41 5.91 -2.88
N LEU A 782 -39.33 7.22 -3.12
CA LEU A 782 -38.62 7.82 -4.26
C LEU A 782 -37.32 8.56 -3.85
N THR A 783 -36.52 8.90 -4.86
CA THR A 783 -35.26 9.70 -4.85
C THR A 783 -33.98 8.94 -4.46
N GLY A 784 -32.84 9.11 -5.16
CA GLY A 784 -32.64 9.86 -6.40
C GLY A 784 -31.34 9.54 -7.17
N THR A 785 -31.47 9.58 -8.51
CA THR A 785 -30.49 9.90 -9.58
C THR A 785 -29.13 10.51 -9.14
N SER A 786 -27.97 10.19 -9.74
CA SER A 786 -27.67 9.86 -11.16
C SER A 786 -26.44 8.90 -11.25
N ARG A 787 -26.24 8.00 -12.24
CA ARG A 787 -26.07 8.18 -13.71
C ARG A 787 -24.98 9.23 -14.05
N LYS A 788 -24.04 9.02 -14.99
CA LYS A 788 -23.84 7.95 -16.00
C LYS A 788 -22.40 8.06 -16.53
N LEU A 789 -21.75 6.96 -16.90
CA LEU A 789 -20.79 6.95 -18.01
C LEU A 789 -20.95 5.65 -18.80
N LYS A 790 -20.85 5.70 -20.13
CA LYS A 790 -20.82 4.51 -20.99
C LYS A 790 -20.00 4.80 -22.26
N GLN A 791 -19.44 3.75 -22.84
CA GLN A 791 -18.58 3.75 -24.03
C GLN A 791 -19.16 4.56 -25.20
N PHE A 792 -18.30 5.20 -26.00
CA PHE A 792 -17.90 4.63 -27.30
C PHE A 792 -16.84 5.48 -28.03
N LYS A 793 -15.65 4.91 -28.19
CA LYS A 793 -14.86 4.93 -29.44
C LYS A 793 -13.84 3.80 -29.41
#